data_AF-A0A1E4PSD5-F1
#
_entry.id   AF-A0A1E4PSD5-F1
#
_cell.length_a   1.000
_cell.length_b   1.000
_cell.length_c   1.000
_cell.angle_alpha   90.00
_cell.angle_beta   90.00
_cell.angle_gamma   90.00
#
_symmetry.space_group_name_H-M   'P 1'
#
loop_
_entity.id
_entity.type
_entity.pdbx_description
1 polymer ?
#
loop_
_entity_poly.entity_id
_entity_poly.type
_entity_poly.pdbx_seq_one_letter_code
_entity_poly.pdbx_strand_id
1 'polypeptide(L)'
;MSFAASIVAALALSGCWWDSSSTSTSTTPPPATGSGTTVTGSIYAGAASGATVTAYALNADGTLGASLGSATSGADGSYSVALSSVPTGALVLVASGGTYTAESDGASITLGELRAVVPAVGSTGTTGVVITPLSDMVTARVEALAAAGGAIDASLASASDLVKSTYGFTGPIASLVPLFDKASIGTDGYLLGLVLGSLDTCAKSAAGASRGSLYTALSSDFADGSFDGRFSGTPVTLGTGSLSSTAGTSDFLGCVAGYASSGKAVLDAGVSLSDLAATVTLVRTAVADSAATPKSIGLAAGSSGAISTLAYGGKQWVFIAARGSGVVAIDVTDPTAASPTVKVFSSLVTNFGGQDIGGVVPLLGADHPQLLVFAYGSKHIALVNADTGAVDYETDLPLAATSPVSFSGGSAYIAGAIPDTGRDGVWLATADGYLFFDRATHAIGTQYAIDPSAQLAENLGGDIQHGLLFAPNYAPGIQLVDLVAGKSYYLDGSAYTNAFLAPTGGYTPLSYPDAGSVDAGYQVGIVTNEDTDDVGFINLKTVVKTDVTGGKSTFAPASGGSALAKLGGPTLSGSAVDSDTHLVMFMAGYSSDVAVGMLQDPASVASGATWAGLTDWRFVLNLTGYSYARDPHAAAAIKNLSDGKAYGYLLDGGVHKAFQIDLAAFLGAAAQGTTGSAAHQLAADPTTNGIVKSITW
;
A
#
# COMPACT_ATOMS: atom_id res chain seq x y z
N MET A 1 44.74 35.01 -27.29
CA MET A 1 46.20 34.93 -27.56
C MET A 1 46.88 34.43 -26.30
N SER A 2 47.97 33.68 -26.48
CA SER A 2 49.16 33.45 -25.62
C SER A 2 49.11 33.76 -24.10
N PHE A 3 49.76 32.98 -23.22
CA PHE A 3 51.04 32.29 -23.44
C PHE A 3 51.08 30.80 -23.11
N ALA A 4 52.14 30.14 -23.58
CA ALA A 4 52.35 28.70 -23.54
C ALA A 4 53.64 28.30 -22.79
N ALA A 5 53.81 26.98 -22.62
CA ALA A 5 54.87 26.27 -21.90
C ALA A 5 56.33 26.61 -22.23
N SER A 6 57.26 26.14 -21.38
CA SER A 6 58.67 25.89 -21.76
C SER A 6 59.42 24.94 -20.81
N ILE A 7 60.19 24.02 -21.40
CA ILE A 7 61.53 23.49 -20.99
C ILE A 7 61.59 22.69 -19.66
N VAL A 8 61.83 21.37 -19.59
CA VAL A 8 62.85 20.43 -20.18
C VAL A 8 64.22 20.45 -19.47
N ALA A 9 64.51 19.38 -18.70
CA ALA A 9 65.80 18.65 -18.44
C ALA A 9 67.12 19.46 -18.17
N ALA A 10 68.26 18.95 -17.67
CA ALA A 10 68.80 17.65 -17.19
C ALA A 10 70.01 17.99 -16.24
N LEU A 11 70.95 17.14 -15.75
CA LEU A 11 71.23 15.68 -15.69
C LEU A 11 72.34 15.47 -14.62
N ALA A 12 72.39 14.35 -13.88
CA ALA A 12 73.59 13.90 -13.13
C ALA A 12 73.60 12.37 -12.93
N LEU A 13 74.79 11.73 -12.94
CA LEU A 13 74.95 10.26 -12.88
C LEU A 13 75.76 9.78 -11.67
N SER A 14 75.37 8.65 -11.09
CA SER A 14 76.23 7.47 -10.84
C SER A 14 75.43 6.34 -10.18
N GLY A 15 75.72 5.05 -10.38
CA GLY A 15 76.64 4.46 -11.35
C GLY A 15 77.37 3.23 -10.83
N CYS A 16 76.79 2.03 -11.02
CA CYS A 16 77.48 0.74 -11.22
C CYS A 16 76.44 -0.38 -11.40
N TRP A 17 76.79 -1.45 -12.12
CA TRP A 17 75.92 -2.57 -12.47
C TRP A 17 76.73 -3.86 -12.34
N TRP A 18 76.26 -4.80 -11.51
CA TRP A 18 76.86 -6.14 -11.38
C TRP A 18 75.76 -7.13 -10.95
N ASP A 19 75.64 -8.24 -11.68
CA ASP A 19 74.73 -9.35 -11.38
C ASP A 19 75.43 -10.41 -10.53
N SER A 20 74.74 -10.88 -9.49
CA SER A 20 75.15 -12.01 -8.66
C SER A 20 73.91 -12.73 -8.14
N SER A 21 73.49 -13.77 -8.86
CA SER A 21 72.36 -14.61 -8.50
C SER A 21 72.54 -15.27 -7.13
N SER A 22 71.58 -15.03 -6.24
CA SER A 22 71.41 -15.83 -5.02
C SER A 22 69.92 -16.15 -4.83
N THR A 23 69.61 -17.44 -4.82
CA THR A 23 68.25 -17.95 -4.62
C THR A 23 67.88 -17.93 -3.14
N SER A 24 67.55 -16.75 -2.63
CA SER A 24 66.88 -16.63 -1.34
C SER A 24 65.44 -17.15 -1.47
N THR A 25 65.18 -18.33 -0.89
CA THR A 25 63.83 -18.86 -0.76
C THR A 25 63.03 -17.96 0.18
N SER A 26 62.20 -17.08 -0.40
CA SER A 26 61.14 -16.40 0.36
C SER A 26 60.21 -17.46 0.93
N THR A 27 60.34 -17.75 2.22
CA THR A 27 59.40 -18.60 2.93
C THR A 27 58.13 -17.78 3.14
N THR A 28 57.19 -17.90 2.20
CA THR A 28 55.80 -17.48 2.42
C THR A 28 55.37 -18.03 3.79
N PRO A 29 54.76 -17.21 4.67
CA PRO A 29 54.11 -17.75 5.86
C PRO A 29 53.15 -18.88 5.45
N PRO A 30 52.96 -19.92 6.28
CA PRO A 30 51.94 -20.92 6.00
C PRO A 30 50.61 -20.20 5.73
N PRO A 31 49.80 -20.62 4.74
CA PRO A 31 48.44 -20.14 4.61
C PRO A 31 47.78 -20.27 5.99
N ALA A 32 47.14 -19.20 6.46
CA ALA A 32 46.44 -19.24 7.74
C ALA A 32 45.48 -20.43 7.70
N THR A 33 45.66 -21.39 8.61
CA THR A 33 44.88 -22.63 8.62
C THR A 33 43.45 -22.25 9.01
N GLY A 34 42.64 -21.97 7.99
CA GLY A 34 41.22 -21.71 8.18
C GLY A 34 40.58 -22.88 8.90
N SER A 35 39.50 -22.58 9.62
CA SER A 35 38.81 -23.47 10.56
C SER A 35 38.34 -24.82 9.98
N GLY A 36 38.45 -25.04 8.67
CA GLY A 36 37.84 -26.15 7.92
C GLY A 36 36.35 -25.94 7.66
N THR A 37 35.72 -25.05 8.42
CA THR A 37 34.33 -24.64 8.31
C THR A 37 34.10 -23.86 7.02
N THR A 38 33.11 -24.28 6.23
CA THR A 38 32.67 -23.60 5.01
C THR A 38 31.26 -23.05 5.13
N VAL A 39 30.96 -22.03 4.33
CA VAL A 39 29.60 -21.57 4.05
C VAL A 39 29.35 -21.76 2.55
N THR A 40 28.36 -22.57 2.20
CA THR A 40 28.04 -22.91 0.80
C THR A 40 26.60 -22.55 0.46
N GLY A 41 26.35 -22.29 -0.83
CA GLY A 41 25.04 -21.87 -1.31
C GLY A 41 25.09 -21.38 -2.75
N SER A 42 24.16 -20.50 -3.11
CA SER A 42 24.04 -19.96 -4.47
C SER A 42 23.54 -18.50 -4.50
N ILE A 43 23.70 -17.83 -5.64
CA ILE A 43 23.33 -16.43 -5.85
C ILE A 43 22.31 -16.35 -7.00
N TYR A 44 21.16 -15.71 -6.76
CA TYR A 44 20.16 -15.42 -7.78
C TYR A 44 19.70 -13.94 -7.72
N ALA A 45 20.15 -13.16 -8.71
CA ALA A 45 19.30 -12.14 -9.31
C ALA A 45 18.61 -12.78 -10.52
N GLY A 46 19.43 -13.25 -11.46
CA GLY A 46 19.40 -14.63 -11.93
C GLY A 46 20.69 -15.35 -11.52
N ALA A 47 20.93 -16.58 -11.97
CA ALA A 47 22.11 -17.38 -11.60
C ALA A 47 23.42 -16.63 -11.89
N ALA A 48 24.08 -16.11 -10.84
CA ALA A 48 25.15 -15.12 -11.01
C ALA A 48 26.54 -15.77 -11.11
N SER A 49 27.13 -15.74 -12.30
CA SER A 49 28.43 -16.34 -12.62
C SER A 49 29.58 -15.36 -12.39
N GLY A 50 30.66 -15.83 -11.74
CA GLY A 50 31.88 -15.04 -11.55
C GLY A 50 31.77 -13.91 -10.51
N ALA A 51 30.72 -13.90 -9.69
CA ALA A 51 30.56 -12.95 -8.60
C ALA A 51 31.53 -13.29 -7.44
N THR A 52 32.02 -12.27 -6.74
CA THR A 52 32.83 -12.48 -5.52
C THR A 52 31.91 -12.49 -4.31
N VAL A 53 31.88 -13.60 -3.57
CA VAL A 53 31.17 -13.73 -2.30
C VAL A 53 32.18 -13.58 -1.17
N THR A 54 31.99 -12.60 -0.29
CA THR A 54 32.83 -12.37 0.89
C THR A 54 31.99 -12.49 2.15
N ALA A 55 32.45 -13.27 3.11
CA ALA A 55 31.84 -13.36 4.45
C ALA A 55 32.45 -12.31 5.38
N TYR A 56 31.61 -11.61 6.14
CA TYR A 56 31.99 -10.66 7.19
C TYR A 56 31.28 -11.00 8.49
N ALA A 57 31.95 -10.95 9.63
CA ALA A 57 31.26 -11.01 10.92
C ALA A 57 30.25 -9.86 11.04
N LEU A 58 29.06 -10.10 11.58
CA LEU A 58 28.07 -9.06 11.81
C LEU A 58 28.23 -8.49 13.22
N ASN A 59 28.45 -7.19 13.34
CA ASN A 59 28.54 -6.52 14.63
C ASN A 59 27.13 -6.34 15.24
N ALA A 60 27.07 -6.16 16.56
CA ALA A 60 25.79 -6.04 17.29
C ALA A 60 24.98 -4.78 16.95
N ASP A 61 25.59 -3.79 16.29
CA ASP A 61 24.97 -2.56 15.79
C ASP A 61 24.56 -2.66 14.30
N GLY A 62 24.67 -3.85 13.70
CA GLY A 62 24.39 -4.08 12.28
C GLY A 62 25.56 -3.79 11.34
N THR A 63 26.68 -3.23 11.81
CA THR A 63 27.80 -2.91 10.92
C THR A 63 28.60 -4.16 10.52
N LEU A 64 29.23 -4.12 9.33
CA LEU A 64 30.13 -5.18 8.90
C LEU A 64 31.45 -5.13 9.70
N GLY A 65 31.78 -6.25 10.34
CA GLY A 65 33.01 -6.48 11.08
C GLY A 65 34.15 -7.01 10.21
N ALA A 66 35.01 -7.85 10.79
CA ALA A 66 36.14 -8.43 10.08
C ALA A 66 35.69 -9.36 8.94
N SER A 67 36.37 -9.30 7.79
CA SER A 67 36.21 -10.29 6.72
C SER A 67 36.75 -11.64 7.17
N LEU A 68 35.95 -12.68 6.99
CA LEU A 68 36.21 -14.05 7.43
C LEU A 68 36.71 -14.96 6.31
N GLY A 69 36.45 -14.61 5.04
CA GLY A 69 36.89 -15.36 3.87
C GLY A 69 36.12 -14.94 2.61
N SER A 70 36.58 -15.37 1.44
CA SER A 70 35.90 -15.12 0.16
C SER A 70 36.00 -16.30 -0.82
N ALA A 71 35.11 -16.30 -1.82
CA ALA A 71 35.08 -17.24 -2.93
C ALA A 71 34.52 -16.55 -4.20
N THR A 72 34.64 -17.22 -5.34
CA THR A 72 34.01 -16.81 -6.60
C THR A 72 32.90 -17.79 -6.98
N SER A 73 31.77 -17.31 -7.51
CA SER A 73 30.66 -18.17 -7.89
C SER A 73 30.86 -18.89 -9.23
N GLY A 74 30.31 -20.11 -9.32
CA GLY A 74 30.24 -20.92 -10.53
C GLY A 74 29.18 -20.44 -11.52
N ALA A 75 29.14 -21.06 -12.71
CA ALA A 75 28.22 -20.71 -13.79
C ALA A 75 26.73 -20.99 -13.48
N ASP A 76 26.46 -21.76 -12.42
CA ASP A 76 25.15 -22.06 -11.84
C ASP A 76 24.80 -21.13 -10.64
N GLY A 77 25.66 -20.15 -10.35
CA GLY A 77 25.56 -19.28 -9.19
C GLY A 77 26.10 -19.88 -7.89
N SER A 78 26.58 -21.13 -7.87
CA SER A 78 27.03 -21.82 -6.66
C SER A 78 28.33 -21.24 -6.08
N TYR A 79 28.50 -21.24 -4.76
CA TYR A 79 29.72 -20.80 -4.09
C TYR A 79 30.06 -21.65 -2.85
N SER A 80 31.32 -21.56 -2.41
CA SER A 80 31.81 -22.20 -1.18
C SER A 80 32.91 -21.35 -0.53
N VAL A 81 32.52 -20.48 0.41
CA VAL A 81 33.47 -19.67 1.19
C VAL A 81 34.08 -20.51 2.31
N ALA A 82 35.41 -20.60 2.37
CA ALA A 82 36.11 -21.20 3.51
C ALA A 82 36.42 -20.13 4.57
N LEU A 83 36.05 -20.37 5.83
CA LEU A 83 36.22 -19.40 6.91
C LEU A 83 37.58 -19.51 7.59
N SER A 84 38.32 -18.40 7.61
CA SER A 84 39.56 -18.23 8.38
C SER A 84 39.34 -18.44 9.88
N SER A 85 38.20 -18.00 10.40
CA SER A 85 37.71 -18.27 11.76
C SER A 85 36.19 -18.38 11.78
N VAL A 86 35.65 -19.16 12.72
CA VAL A 86 34.21 -19.20 12.98
C VAL A 86 33.83 -18.01 13.86
N PRO A 87 32.84 -17.17 13.49
CA PRO A 87 32.41 -16.04 14.30
C PRO A 87 31.63 -16.50 15.54
N THR A 88 31.61 -15.68 16.59
CA THR A 88 30.87 -15.95 17.84
C THR A 88 29.39 -15.57 17.77
N GLY A 89 28.85 -15.38 16.56
CA GLY A 89 27.50 -14.91 16.27
C GLY A 89 27.26 -14.89 14.76
N ALA A 90 26.34 -14.04 14.31
CA ALA A 90 25.98 -13.95 12.90
C ALA A 90 27.12 -13.46 11.98
N LEU A 91 26.99 -13.78 10.70
CA LEU A 91 27.78 -13.19 9.62
C LEU A 91 26.87 -12.68 8.50
N VAL A 92 27.38 -11.76 7.68
CA VAL A 92 26.78 -11.36 6.41
C VAL A 92 27.64 -11.91 5.29
N LEU A 93 27.01 -12.56 4.31
CA LEU A 93 27.60 -12.81 3.00
C LEU A 93 27.29 -11.63 2.10
N VAL A 94 28.31 -11.07 1.45
CA VAL A 94 28.21 -9.98 0.48
C VAL A 94 28.65 -10.51 -0.87
N ALA A 95 27.75 -10.54 -1.85
CA ALA A 95 28.02 -10.95 -3.22
C ALA A 95 28.05 -9.73 -4.14
N SER A 96 29.14 -9.53 -4.90
CA SER A 96 29.25 -8.43 -5.85
C SER A 96 30.09 -8.76 -7.09
N GLY A 97 29.82 -8.05 -8.19
CA GLY A 97 30.43 -8.30 -9.49
C GLY A 97 29.95 -9.61 -10.14
N GLY A 98 30.61 -10.02 -11.23
CA GLY A 98 30.10 -11.11 -12.07
C GLY A 98 28.86 -10.70 -12.88
N THR A 99 28.22 -11.69 -13.51
CA THR A 99 27.08 -11.47 -14.42
C THR A 99 26.02 -12.57 -14.32
N TYR A 100 24.75 -12.21 -14.48
CA TYR A 100 23.62 -13.14 -14.59
C TYR A 100 22.88 -12.95 -15.92
N THR A 101 22.11 -13.97 -16.34
CA THR A 101 21.16 -13.86 -17.45
C THR A 101 19.79 -13.49 -16.88
N ALA A 102 19.23 -12.35 -17.31
CA ALA A 102 17.96 -11.82 -16.83
C ALA A 102 16.75 -12.66 -17.28
N GLU A 103 15.86 -13.00 -16.36
CA GLU A 103 14.71 -13.86 -16.62
C GLU A 103 13.57 -13.19 -17.38
N SER A 104 13.51 -11.84 -17.39
CA SER A 104 12.51 -11.10 -18.16
C SER A 104 12.78 -11.07 -19.66
N ASP A 105 14.05 -11.07 -20.10
CA ASP A 105 14.40 -10.88 -21.52
C ASP A 105 15.67 -11.60 -22.02
N GLY A 106 16.44 -12.24 -21.15
CA GLY A 106 17.67 -12.95 -21.50
C GLY A 106 18.91 -12.06 -21.66
N ALA A 107 18.86 -10.79 -21.27
CA ALA A 107 20.04 -9.92 -21.28
C ALA A 107 21.11 -10.39 -20.28
N SER A 108 22.38 -10.23 -20.61
CA SER A 108 23.50 -10.45 -19.68
C SER A 108 23.73 -9.19 -18.86
N ILE A 109 23.49 -9.26 -17.56
CA ILE A 109 23.47 -8.14 -16.63
C ILE A 109 24.58 -8.30 -15.57
N THR A 110 25.36 -7.25 -15.34
CA THR A 110 26.31 -7.20 -14.22
C THR A 110 25.56 -7.21 -12.89
N LEU A 111 25.97 -8.07 -11.95
CA LEU A 111 25.37 -8.09 -10.61
C LEU A 111 25.63 -6.76 -9.89
N GLY A 112 24.64 -6.29 -9.13
CA GLY A 112 24.85 -5.26 -8.10
C GLY A 112 25.61 -5.83 -6.89
N GLU A 113 25.44 -5.19 -5.74
CA GLU A 113 25.71 -5.86 -4.46
C GLU A 113 24.41 -6.50 -3.94
N LEU A 114 24.50 -7.74 -3.47
CA LEU A 114 23.42 -8.48 -2.80
C LEU A 114 23.97 -9.17 -1.56
N ARG A 115 23.19 -9.18 -0.48
CA ARG A 115 23.62 -9.71 0.82
C ARG A 115 22.69 -10.78 1.38
N ALA A 116 23.19 -11.57 2.32
CA ALA A 116 22.40 -12.48 3.14
C ALA A 116 22.99 -12.62 4.55
N VAL A 117 22.15 -12.49 5.58
CA VAL A 117 22.51 -12.80 6.97
C VAL A 117 22.49 -14.31 7.19
N VAL A 118 23.55 -14.83 7.82
CA VAL A 118 23.61 -16.20 8.37
C VAL A 118 23.67 -16.09 9.90
N PRO A 119 22.63 -16.49 10.64
CA PRO A 119 22.52 -16.20 12.08
C PRO A 119 23.60 -16.88 12.94
N ALA A 120 24.04 -18.08 12.54
CA ALA A 120 25.16 -18.77 13.15
C ALA A 120 25.81 -19.73 12.15
N VAL A 121 27.10 -20.01 12.36
CA VAL A 121 27.82 -21.05 11.61
C VAL A 121 28.15 -22.20 12.55
N GLY A 122 27.64 -23.40 12.24
CA GLY A 122 27.92 -24.60 13.01
C GLY A 122 29.37 -25.09 12.83
N SER A 123 29.85 -25.95 13.73
CA SER A 123 31.18 -26.56 13.62
C SER A 123 31.39 -27.40 12.35
N THR A 124 30.30 -27.81 11.69
CA THR A 124 30.26 -28.51 10.40
C THR A 124 30.16 -27.59 9.19
N GLY A 125 30.07 -26.26 9.39
CA GLY A 125 29.71 -25.30 8.34
C GLY A 125 28.20 -25.11 8.20
N THR A 126 27.83 -24.25 7.25
CA THR A 126 26.43 -23.95 6.88
C THR A 126 26.26 -24.11 5.37
N THR A 127 25.18 -24.76 4.93
CA THR A 127 25.00 -25.14 3.52
C THR A 127 23.61 -24.75 3.01
N GLY A 128 23.53 -24.30 1.75
CA GLY A 128 22.28 -23.92 1.11
C GLY A 128 21.82 -22.49 1.41
N VAL A 129 22.75 -21.58 1.74
CA VAL A 129 22.44 -20.17 1.95
C VAL A 129 22.28 -19.46 0.61
N VAL A 130 21.08 -18.99 0.29
CA VAL A 130 20.78 -18.37 -1.00
C VAL A 130 20.81 -16.85 -0.89
N ILE A 131 21.59 -16.20 -1.76
CA ILE A 131 21.74 -14.75 -1.84
C ILE A 131 20.88 -14.22 -2.98
N THR A 132 19.91 -13.36 -2.68
CA THR A 132 18.93 -12.78 -3.62
C THR A 132 18.62 -11.32 -3.26
N PRO A 133 17.96 -10.54 -4.14
CA PRO A 133 17.33 -9.28 -3.77
C PRO A 133 16.47 -9.36 -2.49
N LEU A 134 15.78 -10.47 -2.24
CA LEU A 134 14.95 -10.63 -1.04
C LEU A 134 15.77 -10.90 0.22
N SER A 135 16.89 -11.64 0.14
CA SER A 135 17.81 -11.76 1.28
C SER A 135 18.56 -10.46 1.55
N ASP A 136 18.75 -9.61 0.53
CA ASP A 136 19.35 -8.28 0.68
C ASP A 136 18.39 -7.32 1.39
N MET A 137 17.08 -7.35 1.06
CA MET A 137 16.02 -6.66 1.83
C MET A 137 15.97 -7.12 3.29
N VAL A 138 16.02 -8.44 3.55
CA VAL A 138 16.14 -8.97 4.92
C VAL A 138 17.40 -8.43 5.61
N THR A 139 18.54 -8.40 4.91
CA THR A 139 19.81 -7.92 5.48
C THR A 139 19.75 -6.43 5.83
N ALA A 140 19.30 -5.58 4.91
CA ALA A 140 19.17 -4.14 5.14
C ALA A 140 18.24 -3.83 6.32
N ARG A 141 17.13 -4.57 6.45
CA ARG A 141 16.21 -4.44 7.58
C ARG A 141 16.83 -4.93 8.91
N VAL A 142 17.65 -5.98 8.89
CA VAL A 142 18.42 -6.43 10.07
C VAL A 142 19.39 -5.35 10.53
N GLU A 143 20.15 -4.77 9.60
CA GLU A 143 21.15 -3.73 9.89
C GLU A 143 20.49 -2.49 10.51
N ALA A 144 19.38 -2.01 9.94
CA ALA A 144 18.64 -0.87 10.46
C ALA A 144 18.02 -1.12 11.85
N LEU A 145 17.43 -2.30 12.07
CA LEU A 145 16.91 -2.69 13.39
C LEU A 145 18.02 -2.84 14.43
N ALA A 146 19.20 -3.34 14.05
CA ALA A 146 20.37 -3.44 14.92
C ALA A 146 20.98 -2.08 15.26
N ALA A 147 21.05 -1.15 14.29
CA ALA A 147 21.46 0.23 14.52
C ALA A 147 20.49 0.97 15.47
N ALA A 148 19.20 0.60 15.47
CA ALA A 148 18.22 1.05 16.45
C ALA A 148 18.29 0.33 17.83
N GLY A 149 19.26 -0.57 18.03
CA GLY A 149 19.50 -1.30 19.28
C GLY A 149 18.81 -2.67 19.39
N GLY A 150 18.22 -3.19 18.31
CA GLY A 150 17.62 -4.52 18.24
C GLY A 150 18.65 -5.65 18.22
N ALA A 151 18.39 -6.73 18.97
CA ALA A 151 19.25 -7.91 18.96
C ALA A 151 19.14 -8.67 17.62
N ILE A 152 20.28 -9.02 17.02
CA ILE A 152 20.39 -9.58 15.65
C ILE A 152 19.38 -10.70 15.36
N ASP A 153 19.20 -11.68 16.25
CA ASP A 153 18.26 -12.80 16.03
C ASP A 153 16.80 -12.35 15.95
N ALA A 154 16.41 -11.37 16.77
CA ALA A 154 15.06 -10.79 16.75
C ALA A 154 14.87 -9.87 15.54
N SER A 155 15.89 -9.09 15.18
CA SER A 155 15.92 -8.30 13.96
C SER A 155 15.79 -9.18 12.72
N LEU A 156 16.45 -10.34 12.68
CA LEU A 156 16.40 -11.30 11.58
C LEU A 156 15.05 -12.00 11.47
N ALA A 157 14.43 -12.37 12.60
CA ALA A 157 13.07 -12.88 12.61
C ALA A 157 12.09 -11.85 12.03
N SER A 158 12.09 -10.62 12.57
CA SER A 158 11.21 -9.53 12.13
C SER A 158 11.40 -9.16 10.66
N ALA A 159 12.65 -9.05 10.19
CA ALA A 159 12.97 -8.77 8.80
C ALA A 159 12.50 -9.90 7.86
N SER A 160 12.74 -11.16 8.25
CA SER A 160 12.32 -12.33 7.47
C SER A 160 10.79 -12.44 7.42
N ASP A 161 10.10 -12.16 8.52
CA ASP A 161 8.64 -12.18 8.59
C ASP A 161 8.02 -11.10 7.69
N LEU A 162 8.56 -9.88 7.69
CA LEU A 162 8.08 -8.78 6.83
C LEU A 162 8.31 -9.06 5.33
N VAL A 163 9.47 -9.61 4.94
CA VAL A 163 9.72 -9.98 3.53
C VAL A 163 8.81 -11.12 3.08
N LYS A 164 8.58 -12.13 3.95
CA LYS A 164 7.62 -13.21 3.65
C LYS A 164 6.20 -12.68 3.46
N SER A 165 5.70 -11.85 4.39
CA SER A 165 4.33 -11.34 4.33
C SER A 165 4.12 -10.40 3.14
N THR A 166 5.13 -9.62 2.74
CA THR A 166 5.04 -8.68 1.63
C THR A 166 4.88 -9.35 0.27
N TYR A 167 5.41 -10.57 0.10
CA TYR A 167 5.41 -11.28 -1.19
C TYR A 167 4.66 -12.63 -1.18
N GLY A 168 4.09 -13.04 -0.03
CA GLY A 168 3.24 -14.23 0.09
C GLY A 168 4.00 -15.54 0.36
N PHE A 169 5.26 -15.48 0.79
CA PHE A 169 6.06 -16.68 1.08
C PHE A 169 5.66 -17.37 2.38
N THR A 170 5.77 -18.70 2.40
CA THR A 170 5.52 -19.55 3.58
C THR A 170 6.82 -20.10 4.19
N GLY A 171 7.85 -20.29 3.37
CA GLY A 171 9.14 -20.86 3.75
C GLY A 171 10.24 -19.84 4.08
N PRO A 172 11.44 -20.32 4.45
CA PRO A 172 12.58 -19.46 4.79
C PRO A 172 13.27 -18.89 3.53
N ILE A 173 13.22 -17.56 3.36
CA ILE A 173 13.86 -16.81 2.25
C ILE A 173 15.35 -17.19 2.09
N ALA A 174 16.08 -17.31 3.20
CA ALA A 174 17.54 -17.53 3.22
C ALA A 174 18.01 -18.88 2.66
N SER A 175 17.11 -19.82 2.33
CA SER A 175 17.44 -21.08 1.65
C SER A 175 16.55 -21.37 0.44
N LEU A 176 15.86 -20.35 -0.08
CA LEU A 176 14.88 -20.52 -1.15
C LEU A 176 15.53 -20.32 -2.54
N VAL A 177 15.40 -21.30 -3.41
CA VAL A 177 15.94 -21.29 -4.78
C VAL A 177 14.82 -21.01 -5.77
N PRO A 178 14.99 -20.07 -6.73
CA PRO A 178 13.95 -19.76 -7.71
C PRO A 178 13.77 -20.91 -8.72
N LEU A 179 12.51 -21.17 -9.07
CA LEU A 179 12.08 -22.16 -10.06
C LEU A 179 11.22 -21.47 -11.12
N PHE A 180 11.27 -21.97 -12.36
CA PHE A 180 10.61 -21.33 -13.50
C PHE A 180 9.81 -22.31 -14.38
N ASP A 181 9.89 -23.61 -14.09
CA ASP A 181 9.17 -24.62 -14.85
C ASP A 181 7.68 -24.71 -14.44
N LYS A 182 6.85 -25.18 -15.38
CA LYS A 182 5.40 -25.25 -15.20
C LYS A 182 4.93 -26.23 -14.11
N ALA A 183 5.73 -27.21 -13.71
CA ALA A 183 5.36 -28.16 -12.65
C ALA A 183 5.63 -27.61 -11.23
N SER A 184 6.45 -26.56 -11.11
CA SER A 184 6.75 -25.89 -9.84
C SER A 184 5.75 -24.80 -9.44
N ILE A 185 4.78 -24.45 -10.29
CA ILE A 185 3.74 -23.44 -10.00
C ILE A 185 2.98 -23.81 -8.71
N GLY A 186 2.77 -22.81 -7.83
CA GLY A 186 2.19 -23.01 -6.50
C GLY A 186 3.19 -23.39 -5.40
N THR A 187 4.49 -23.45 -5.70
CA THR A 187 5.55 -23.54 -4.68
C THR A 187 6.20 -22.19 -4.41
N ASP A 188 6.72 -21.99 -3.20
CA ASP A 188 7.57 -20.84 -2.83
C ASP A 188 8.76 -20.66 -3.81
N GLY A 189 9.30 -21.74 -4.38
CA GLY A 189 10.39 -21.64 -5.37
C GLY A 189 9.94 -20.96 -6.67
N TYR A 190 8.75 -21.28 -7.16
CA TYR A 190 8.17 -20.59 -8.31
C TYR A 190 7.73 -19.16 -7.97
N LEU A 191 7.21 -18.95 -6.76
CA LEU A 191 6.89 -17.61 -6.26
C LEU A 191 8.14 -16.71 -6.23
N LEU A 192 9.29 -17.24 -5.82
CA LEU A 192 10.56 -16.52 -5.87
C LEU A 192 10.98 -16.22 -7.33
N GLY A 193 10.85 -17.19 -8.24
CA GLY A 193 11.09 -16.96 -9.67
C GLY A 193 10.22 -15.82 -10.24
N LEU A 194 8.92 -15.82 -9.90
CA LEU A 194 7.98 -14.77 -10.29
C LEU A 194 8.38 -13.40 -9.71
N VAL A 195 8.69 -13.32 -8.42
CA VAL A 195 9.08 -12.06 -7.76
C VAL A 195 10.40 -11.51 -8.32
N LEU A 196 11.44 -12.34 -8.47
CA LEU A 196 12.73 -11.89 -9.02
C LEU A 196 12.61 -11.44 -10.49
N GLY A 197 11.88 -12.18 -11.33
CA GLY A 197 11.61 -11.78 -12.71
C GLY A 197 10.77 -10.49 -12.83
N SER A 198 9.89 -10.23 -11.85
CA SER A 198 9.11 -9.00 -11.77
C SER A 198 9.96 -7.81 -11.32
N LEU A 199 10.82 -7.99 -10.31
CA LEU A 199 11.81 -6.97 -9.89
C LEU A 199 12.76 -6.62 -11.06
N ASP A 200 13.23 -7.62 -11.80
CA ASP A 200 14.06 -7.43 -12.99
C ASP A 200 13.31 -6.73 -14.15
N THR A 201 11.99 -6.94 -14.26
CA THR A 201 11.11 -6.24 -15.21
C THR A 201 10.91 -4.76 -14.83
N CYS A 202 10.83 -4.44 -13.53
CA CYS A 202 10.93 -3.05 -13.07
C CYS A 202 12.32 -2.46 -13.35
N ALA A 203 13.39 -3.22 -13.07
CA ALA A 203 14.77 -2.79 -13.24
C ALA A 203 15.10 -2.46 -14.70
N LYS A 204 14.51 -3.19 -15.65
CA LYS A 204 14.55 -2.91 -17.09
C LYS A 204 13.90 -1.58 -17.47
N SER A 205 12.85 -1.18 -16.74
CA SER A 205 12.00 -0.03 -17.02
C SER A 205 12.49 1.25 -16.33
N ALA A 206 13.36 1.12 -15.32
CA ALA A 206 14.00 2.21 -14.58
C ALA A 206 15.02 2.98 -15.44
N ALA A 207 14.53 3.92 -16.25
CA ALA A 207 15.36 4.74 -17.13
C ALA A 207 16.46 5.50 -16.37
N GLY A 208 17.71 5.40 -16.83
CA GLY A 208 18.87 6.07 -16.22
C GLY A 208 19.50 5.33 -15.02
N ALA A 209 18.93 4.20 -14.59
CA ALA A 209 19.53 3.30 -13.61
C ALA A 209 20.27 2.12 -14.29
N SER A 210 21.10 1.41 -13.53
CA SER A 210 21.51 0.05 -13.90
C SER A 210 20.55 -0.94 -13.26
N ARG A 211 20.28 -2.09 -13.89
CA ARG A 211 19.27 -3.04 -13.37
C ARG A 211 19.60 -3.49 -11.94
N GLY A 212 20.87 -3.76 -11.65
CA GLY A 212 21.34 -4.11 -10.32
C GLY A 212 21.18 -3.01 -9.26
N SER A 213 21.12 -1.72 -9.63
CA SER A 213 20.94 -0.64 -8.64
C SER A 213 19.50 -0.47 -8.16
N LEU A 214 18.49 -1.00 -8.88
CA LEU A 214 17.12 -1.03 -8.36
C LEU A 214 17.01 -1.93 -7.13
N TYR A 215 17.69 -3.09 -7.11
CA TYR A 215 17.65 -4.01 -5.97
C TYR A 215 18.23 -3.35 -4.72
N THR A 216 19.43 -2.77 -4.81
CA THR A 216 20.05 -2.05 -3.69
C THR A 216 19.22 -0.86 -3.22
N ALA A 217 18.53 -0.15 -4.13
CA ALA A 217 17.61 0.94 -3.78
C ALA A 217 16.38 0.42 -3.02
N LEU A 218 15.71 -0.62 -3.51
CA LEU A 218 14.55 -1.24 -2.85
C LEU A 218 14.90 -1.85 -1.49
N SER A 219 16.09 -2.44 -1.33
CA SER A 219 16.58 -2.88 -0.02
C SER A 219 16.82 -1.72 0.94
N SER A 220 17.27 -0.55 0.44
CA SER A 220 17.46 0.64 1.26
C SER A 220 16.15 1.29 1.67
N ASP A 221 15.12 1.24 0.83
CA ASP A 221 13.75 1.69 1.10
C ASP A 221 13.15 0.84 2.23
N PHE A 222 13.08 -0.48 1.99
CA PHE A 222 12.57 -1.48 2.92
C PHE A 222 13.31 -1.56 4.27
N ALA A 223 14.50 -0.96 4.39
CA ALA A 223 15.32 -1.02 5.59
C ALA A 223 14.66 -0.37 6.83
N ASP A 224 13.85 0.70 6.69
CA ASP A 224 13.09 1.24 7.82
C ASP A 224 11.74 0.54 8.07
N GLY A 225 11.31 -0.29 7.11
CA GLY A 225 10.12 -1.14 7.16
C GLY A 225 8.99 -0.68 6.24
N SER A 226 9.18 0.37 5.46
CA SER A 226 8.23 0.90 4.47
C SER A 226 8.74 0.74 3.03
N PHE A 227 7.84 0.83 2.05
CA PHE A 227 8.14 1.19 0.67
C PHE A 227 7.49 2.56 0.39
N ASP A 228 8.22 3.65 0.64
CA ASP A 228 7.78 5.02 0.32
C ASP A 228 8.82 5.82 -0.49
N GLY A 229 9.87 5.16 -0.97
CA GLY A 229 10.98 5.74 -1.72
C GLY A 229 12.06 6.37 -0.82
N ARG A 230 12.07 6.08 0.49
CA ARG A 230 12.92 6.74 1.49
C ARG A 230 13.54 5.76 2.46
N PHE A 231 14.58 6.23 3.15
CA PHE A 231 15.12 5.59 4.33
C PHE A 231 15.20 6.62 5.45
N SER A 232 14.51 6.36 6.56
CA SER A 232 14.41 7.28 7.71
C SER A 232 13.99 8.69 7.28
N GLY A 233 13.01 8.78 6.36
CA GLY A 233 12.49 10.03 5.79
C GLY A 233 13.38 10.69 4.71
N THR A 234 14.58 10.20 4.45
CA THR A 234 15.49 10.71 3.40
C THR A 234 15.26 9.97 2.09
N PRO A 235 15.01 10.63 0.94
CA PRO A 235 14.80 9.95 -0.34
C PRO A 235 15.97 9.04 -0.73
N VAL A 236 15.66 7.79 -1.09
CA VAL A 236 16.63 6.82 -1.62
C VAL A 236 17.02 7.23 -3.04
N THR A 237 18.29 7.04 -3.41
CA THR A 237 18.82 7.38 -4.74
C THR A 237 18.66 6.21 -5.72
N LEU A 238 18.20 6.50 -6.94
CA LEU A 238 18.18 5.55 -8.06
C LEU A 238 18.71 6.23 -9.34
N GLY A 239 19.86 5.75 -9.84
CA GLY A 239 20.53 6.35 -11.00
C GLY A 239 20.96 7.80 -10.72
N THR A 240 20.38 8.75 -11.43
CA THR A 240 20.57 10.21 -11.22
C THR A 240 19.40 10.89 -10.52
N GLY A 241 18.40 10.13 -10.06
CA GLY A 241 17.21 10.63 -9.37
C GLY A 241 16.96 9.93 -8.04
N SER A 242 15.75 10.05 -7.52
CA SER A 242 15.28 9.26 -6.38
C SER A 242 14.55 7.99 -6.83
N LEU A 243 14.47 7.01 -5.94
CA LEU A 243 13.56 5.88 -6.05
C LEU A 243 12.10 6.39 -6.06
N SER A 244 11.25 5.74 -6.85
CA SER A 244 9.81 6.01 -6.87
C SER A 244 9.17 5.57 -5.55
N SER A 245 8.29 6.38 -4.97
CA SER A 245 7.50 5.99 -3.78
C SER A 245 6.51 4.85 -4.04
N THR A 246 6.34 4.46 -5.30
CA THR A 246 5.52 3.32 -5.72
C THR A 246 6.37 2.11 -6.17
N ALA A 247 7.70 2.19 -6.10
CA ALA A 247 8.63 1.20 -6.68
C ALA A 247 8.47 -0.21 -6.12
N GLY A 248 8.28 -0.36 -4.80
CA GLY A 248 8.05 -1.65 -4.14
C GLY A 248 6.58 -2.10 -4.11
N THR A 249 5.65 -1.25 -4.55
CA THR A 249 4.20 -1.42 -4.34
C THR A 249 3.44 -1.49 -5.67
N SER A 250 2.79 -0.42 -6.12
CA SER A 250 1.96 -0.41 -7.33
C SER A 250 2.78 -0.53 -8.62
N ASP A 251 3.99 0.06 -8.69
CA ASP A 251 4.88 -0.11 -9.86
C ASP A 251 5.33 -1.58 -9.95
N PHE A 252 5.70 -2.18 -8.80
CA PHE A 252 6.07 -3.61 -8.72
C PHE A 252 4.92 -4.52 -9.18
N LEU A 253 3.68 -4.28 -8.75
CA LEU A 253 2.53 -5.07 -9.20
C LEU A 253 2.20 -4.88 -10.69
N GLY A 254 2.53 -3.72 -11.27
CA GLY A 254 2.56 -3.52 -12.72
C GLY A 254 3.62 -4.41 -13.40
N CYS A 255 4.83 -4.46 -12.85
CA CYS A 255 5.90 -5.35 -13.32
C CYS A 255 5.54 -6.84 -13.18
N VAL A 256 4.77 -7.24 -12.15
CA VAL A 256 4.26 -8.61 -12.00
C VAL A 256 3.32 -8.98 -13.15
N ALA A 257 2.41 -8.08 -13.54
CA ALA A 257 1.54 -8.31 -14.69
C ALA A 257 2.32 -8.34 -16.02
N GLY A 258 3.30 -7.45 -16.20
CA GLY A 258 4.21 -7.45 -17.34
C GLY A 258 5.06 -8.72 -17.46
N TYR A 259 5.61 -9.20 -16.34
CA TYR A 259 6.42 -10.42 -16.31
C TYR A 259 5.58 -11.69 -16.51
N ALA A 260 4.41 -11.79 -15.87
CA ALA A 260 3.50 -12.93 -16.04
C ALA A 260 2.92 -13.05 -17.47
N SER A 261 2.87 -11.95 -18.23
CA SER A 261 2.38 -11.92 -19.61
C SER A 261 3.48 -12.04 -20.68
N SER A 262 4.71 -11.56 -20.41
CA SER A 262 5.75 -11.42 -21.44
C SER A 262 7.17 -11.81 -21.00
N GLY A 263 7.38 -12.20 -19.75
CA GLY A 263 8.69 -12.56 -19.21
C GLY A 263 9.29 -13.79 -19.90
N LYS A 264 10.55 -13.67 -20.35
CA LYS A 264 11.21 -14.72 -21.14
C LYS A 264 11.15 -16.11 -20.49
N ALA A 265 11.44 -16.25 -19.20
CA ALA A 265 11.43 -17.56 -18.54
C ALA A 265 10.02 -18.18 -18.49
N VAL A 266 8.96 -17.37 -18.35
CA VAL A 266 7.55 -17.81 -18.39
C VAL A 266 7.20 -18.36 -19.78
N LEU A 267 7.59 -17.63 -20.83
CA LEU A 267 7.36 -18.02 -22.22
C LEU A 267 8.17 -19.27 -22.63
N ASP A 268 9.46 -19.32 -22.29
CA ASP A 268 10.35 -20.47 -22.54
C ASP A 268 9.82 -21.75 -21.85
N ALA A 269 9.20 -21.63 -20.67
CA ALA A 269 8.61 -22.73 -19.91
C ALA A 269 7.22 -23.18 -20.40
N GLY A 270 6.62 -22.50 -21.39
CA GLY A 270 5.28 -22.80 -21.88
C GLY A 270 4.17 -22.50 -20.86
N VAL A 271 4.40 -21.52 -19.99
CA VAL A 271 3.45 -21.06 -18.97
C VAL A 271 2.58 -19.93 -19.56
N SER A 272 1.31 -19.91 -19.18
CA SER A 272 0.31 -18.92 -19.61
C SER A 272 -0.24 -18.12 -18.43
N LEU A 273 -0.83 -16.96 -18.71
CA LEU A 273 -1.50 -16.13 -17.70
C LEU A 273 -2.55 -16.90 -16.88
N SER A 274 -3.29 -17.84 -17.49
CA SER A 274 -4.26 -18.68 -16.79
C SER A 274 -3.64 -19.75 -15.89
N ASP A 275 -2.39 -20.16 -16.12
CA ASP A 275 -1.64 -20.99 -15.16
C ASP A 275 -1.15 -20.15 -13.96
N LEU A 276 -0.88 -18.86 -14.18
CA LEU A 276 -0.31 -17.95 -13.18
C LEU A 276 -1.34 -17.19 -12.34
N ALA A 277 -2.62 -17.17 -12.73
CA ALA A 277 -3.67 -16.37 -12.09
C ALA A 277 -3.65 -16.45 -10.55
N ALA A 278 -3.59 -17.65 -9.97
CA ALA A 278 -3.53 -17.83 -8.51
C ALA A 278 -2.25 -17.27 -7.87
N THR A 279 -1.10 -17.35 -8.56
CA THR A 279 0.19 -16.84 -8.04
C THR A 279 0.27 -15.31 -8.17
N VAL A 280 -0.30 -14.74 -9.24
CA VAL A 280 -0.41 -13.29 -9.42
C VAL A 280 -1.39 -12.69 -8.40
N THR A 281 -2.53 -13.33 -8.14
CA THR A 281 -3.44 -12.99 -7.04
C THR A 281 -2.73 -13.04 -5.69
N LEU A 282 -1.96 -14.11 -5.39
CA LEU A 282 -1.21 -14.21 -4.14
C LEU A 282 -0.26 -13.02 -3.93
N VAL A 283 0.54 -12.66 -4.94
CA VAL A 283 1.48 -11.52 -4.85
C VAL A 283 0.73 -10.19 -4.75
N ARG A 284 -0.35 -10.00 -5.51
CA ARG A 284 -1.18 -8.78 -5.46
C ARG A 284 -1.81 -8.56 -4.08
N THR A 285 -2.37 -9.62 -3.48
CA THR A 285 -2.89 -9.58 -2.10
C THR A 285 -1.77 -9.30 -1.10
N ALA A 286 -0.67 -10.06 -1.14
CA ALA A 286 0.44 -9.91 -0.20
C ALA A 286 1.06 -8.50 -0.18
N VAL A 287 1.22 -7.88 -1.36
CA VAL A 287 1.73 -6.51 -1.47
C VAL A 287 0.69 -5.49 -0.99
N ALA A 288 -0.59 -5.63 -1.32
CA ALA A 288 -1.64 -4.69 -0.85
C ALA A 288 -1.85 -4.75 0.68
N ASP A 289 -1.75 -5.95 1.26
CA ASP A 289 -1.98 -6.20 2.68
C ASP A 289 -0.73 -5.93 3.54
N SER A 290 0.47 -5.87 2.93
CA SER A 290 1.72 -5.71 3.68
C SER A 290 1.73 -4.49 4.60
N ALA A 291 2.34 -4.65 5.78
CA ALA A 291 2.68 -3.55 6.67
C ALA A 291 3.79 -2.64 6.11
N ALA A 292 4.51 -3.09 5.07
CA ALA A 292 5.49 -2.28 4.34
C ALA A 292 4.84 -1.44 3.21
N THR A 293 3.56 -1.64 2.89
CA THR A 293 2.84 -0.86 1.88
C THR A 293 2.01 0.22 2.55
N PRO A 294 2.32 1.51 2.37
CA PRO A 294 1.47 2.59 2.87
C PRO A 294 0.06 2.46 2.30
N LYS A 295 -0.97 2.53 3.15
CA LYS A 295 -2.36 2.38 2.71
C LYS A 295 -2.78 3.51 1.76
N SER A 296 -2.16 4.68 1.86
CA SER A 296 -2.36 5.80 0.93
C SER A 296 -1.81 5.61 -0.49
N ILE A 297 -1.14 4.47 -0.79
CA ILE A 297 -0.91 4.01 -2.17
C ILE A 297 -2.26 3.72 -2.88
N GLY A 298 -3.33 3.37 -2.14
CA GLY A 298 -4.68 3.20 -2.67
C GLY A 298 -5.02 1.79 -3.19
N LEU A 299 -4.19 0.78 -2.90
CA LEU A 299 -4.44 -0.61 -3.35
C LEU A 299 -5.67 -1.27 -2.67
N ALA A 300 -6.07 -0.76 -1.51
CA ALA A 300 -7.32 -1.08 -0.83
C ALA A 300 -7.84 0.21 -0.18
N ALA A 301 -9.05 0.64 -0.54
CA ALA A 301 -9.65 1.85 0.00
C ALA A 301 -10.51 1.54 1.23
N GLY A 302 -10.35 2.32 2.30
CA GLY A 302 -11.18 2.20 3.51
C GLY A 302 -12.62 2.75 3.35
N SER A 303 -12.80 3.67 2.40
CA SER A 303 -14.08 4.26 2.01
C SER A 303 -14.30 4.07 0.52
N SER A 304 -15.54 3.88 0.11
CA SER A 304 -15.94 4.11 -1.27
C SER A 304 -16.18 5.60 -1.53
N GLY A 305 -16.37 5.98 -2.80
CA GLY A 305 -17.06 7.23 -3.06
C GLY A 305 -16.88 7.92 -4.40
N ALA A 306 -17.20 9.21 -4.36
CA ALA A 306 -16.94 10.15 -5.44
C ALA A 306 -15.50 10.67 -5.43
N ILE A 307 -14.69 10.38 -4.41
CA ILE A 307 -13.26 10.69 -4.36
C ILE A 307 -12.46 9.44 -3.97
N SER A 308 -11.45 9.10 -4.77
CA SER A 308 -10.55 7.95 -4.57
C SER A 308 -9.09 8.34 -4.81
N THR A 309 -8.14 7.51 -4.38
CA THR A 309 -6.70 7.70 -4.65
C THR A 309 -6.05 6.45 -5.22
N LEU A 310 -5.04 6.65 -6.06
CA LEU A 310 -4.06 5.62 -6.42
C LEU A 310 -2.72 6.31 -6.66
N ALA A 311 -1.65 5.76 -6.08
CA ALA A 311 -0.29 6.13 -6.44
C ALA A 311 0.24 5.17 -7.51
N TYR A 312 0.88 5.70 -8.55
CA TYR A 312 1.56 4.93 -9.60
C TYR A 312 2.59 5.81 -10.34
N GLY A 313 3.64 5.20 -10.88
CA GLY A 313 4.66 5.88 -11.70
C GLY A 313 5.42 6.98 -10.94
N GLY A 314 5.60 6.84 -9.63
CA GLY A 314 6.21 7.85 -8.76
C GLY A 314 5.34 9.07 -8.50
N LYS A 315 4.01 8.96 -8.74
CA LYS A 315 3.02 10.01 -8.49
C LYS A 315 1.89 9.52 -7.61
N GLN A 316 1.30 10.42 -6.83
CA GLN A 316 0.06 10.17 -6.10
C GLN A 316 -1.07 10.98 -6.73
N TRP A 317 -2.15 10.29 -7.14
CA TRP A 317 -3.29 10.90 -7.81
C TRP A 317 -4.55 10.84 -6.95
N VAL A 318 -5.33 11.92 -6.98
CA VAL A 318 -6.71 11.96 -6.48
C VAL A 318 -7.66 11.99 -7.67
N PHE A 319 -8.59 11.05 -7.72
CA PHE A 319 -9.62 10.94 -8.75
C PHE A 319 -10.97 11.34 -8.18
N ILE A 320 -11.68 12.24 -8.86
CA ILE A 320 -12.95 12.81 -8.42
C ILE A 320 -14.02 12.56 -9.49
N ALA A 321 -15.13 11.93 -9.10
CA ALA A 321 -16.36 11.82 -9.88
C ALA A 321 -17.11 13.16 -9.84
N ALA A 322 -16.61 14.13 -10.61
CA ALA A 322 -17.06 15.53 -10.62
C ALA A 322 -18.39 15.74 -11.38
N ARG A 323 -19.34 14.82 -11.25
CA ARG A 323 -20.71 14.91 -11.79
C ARG A 323 -20.68 15.25 -13.30
N GLY A 324 -21.41 16.27 -13.74
CA GLY A 324 -21.42 16.76 -15.13
C GLY A 324 -20.10 17.34 -15.66
N SER A 325 -19.01 17.39 -14.87
CA SER A 325 -17.65 17.61 -15.38
C SER A 325 -16.96 16.31 -15.85
N GLY A 326 -17.53 15.14 -15.57
CA GLY A 326 -16.90 13.83 -15.83
C GLY A 326 -16.04 13.38 -14.65
N VAL A 327 -14.90 12.75 -14.95
CA VAL A 327 -13.88 12.43 -13.94
C VAL A 327 -12.75 13.46 -13.98
N VAL A 328 -12.28 13.90 -12.82
CA VAL A 328 -11.13 14.80 -12.67
C VAL A 328 -10.00 14.06 -11.99
N ALA A 329 -8.79 14.14 -12.53
CA ALA A 329 -7.59 13.57 -11.93
C ALA A 329 -6.62 14.69 -11.52
N ILE A 330 -6.24 14.72 -10.25
CA ILE A 330 -5.37 15.73 -9.65
C ILE A 330 -4.06 15.05 -9.23
N ASP A 331 -2.94 15.54 -9.74
CA ASP A 331 -1.60 15.17 -9.28
C ASP A 331 -1.33 15.87 -7.93
N VAL A 332 -1.35 15.11 -6.85
CA VAL A 332 -1.13 15.61 -5.49
C VAL A 332 0.27 15.29 -4.96
N THR A 333 1.18 14.83 -5.82
CA THR A 333 2.54 14.40 -5.44
C THR A 333 3.32 15.50 -4.71
N ASP A 334 3.10 16.77 -5.06
CA ASP A 334 3.41 17.92 -4.20
C ASP A 334 2.09 18.50 -3.64
N PRO A 335 1.75 18.24 -2.36
CA PRO A 335 0.53 18.75 -1.75
C PRO A 335 0.62 20.26 -1.47
N THR A 336 1.82 20.86 -1.50
CA THR A 336 2.02 22.30 -1.26
C THR A 336 1.78 23.14 -2.52
N ALA A 337 1.86 22.53 -3.71
CA ALA A 337 1.69 23.18 -5.02
C ALA A 337 0.51 24.16 -5.06
N ALA A 338 0.79 25.40 -5.48
CA ALA A 338 -0.21 26.46 -5.64
C ALA A 338 -1.16 26.22 -6.84
N SER A 339 -0.79 25.33 -7.75
CA SER A 339 -1.59 24.89 -8.90
C SER A 339 -1.11 23.48 -9.29
N PRO A 340 -1.73 22.41 -8.75
CA PRO A 340 -1.38 21.04 -9.12
C PRO A 340 -1.70 20.74 -10.59
N THR A 341 -1.15 19.65 -11.14
CA THR A 341 -1.54 19.21 -12.49
C THR A 341 -2.94 18.59 -12.42
N VAL A 342 -3.89 19.11 -13.20
CA VAL A 342 -5.26 18.60 -13.25
C VAL A 342 -5.61 18.16 -14.67
N LYS A 343 -6.29 17.02 -14.79
CA LYS A 343 -6.88 16.49 -16.03
C LYS A 343 -8.40 16.36 -15.85
N VAL A 344 -9.17 16.60 -16.91
CA VAL A 344 -10.64 16.51 -16.89
C VAL A 344 -11.12 15.62 -18.03
N PHE A 345 -11.68 14.46 -17.69
CA PHE A 345 -12.19 13.45 -18.61
C PHE A 345 -13.69 13.68 -18.88
N SER A 346 -14.03 14.86 -19.40
CA SER A 346 -15.41 15.32 -19.59
C SER A 346 -16.18 14.56 -20.68
N SER A 347 -15.48 13.88 -21.59
CA SER A 347 -16.08 12.96 -22.57
C SER A 347 -16.94 11.88 -21.92
N LEU A 348 -16.57 11.41 -20.72
CA LEU A 348 -17.27 10.34 -20.00
C LEU A 348 -18.74 10.69 -19.76
N VAL A 349 -19.09 11.95 -19.50
CA VAL A 349 -20.51 12.37 -19.35
C VAL A 349 -21.32 12.06 -20.62
N THR A 350 -20.68 12.06 -21.80
CA THR A 350 -21.32 11.67 -23.07
C THR A 350 -21.44 10.15 -23.21
N ASN A 351 -20.43 9.36 -22.80
CA ASN A 351 -20.52 7.89 -22.72
C ASN A 351 -21.68 7.46 -21.82
N PHE A 352 -21.78 8.07 -20.63
CA PHE A 352 -22.88 7.87 -19.68
C PHE A 352 -24.20 8.57 -20.08
N GLY A 353 -24.39 8.95 -21.35
CA GLY A 353 -25.66 9.42 -21.89
C GLY A 353 -26.17 10.76 -21.33
N GLY A 354 -25.28 11.58 -20.78
CA GLY A 354 -25.60 12.83 -20.09
C GLY A 354 -25.89 12.69 -18.58
N GLN A 355 -25.67 11.50 -17.99
CA GLN A 355 -25.83 11.30 -16.55
C GLN A 355 -24.61 11.83 -15.76
N ASP A 356 -24.86 12.31 -14.55
CA ASP A 356 -23.80 12.70 -13.61
C ASP A 356 -22.97 11.48 -13.18
N ILE A 357 -21.64 11.59 -13.29
CA ILE A 357 -20.73 10.55 -12.77
C ILE A 357 -20.84 10.48 -11.25
N GLY A 358 -21.19 9.30 -10.76
CA GLY A 358 -21.49 9.03 -9.35
C GLY A 358 -20.24 8.70 -8.54
N GLY A 359 -19.42 7.78 -9.06
CA GLY A 359 -18.19 7.33 -8.39
C GLY A 359 -17.09 6.92 -9.37
N VAL A 360 -15.88 6.81 -8.82
CA VAL A 360 -14.66 6.47 -9.55
C VAL A 360 -13.75 5.63 -8.65
N VAL A 361 -13.36 4.45 -9.11
CA VAL A 361 -12.46 3.53 -8.38
C VAL A 361 -11.24 3.22 -9.23
N PRO A 362 -10.02 3.61 -8.81
CA PRO A 362 -8.80 3.31 -9.52
C PRO A 362 -8.35 1.86 -9.31
N LEU A 363 -7.67 1.31 -10.32
CA LEU A 363 -7.17 -0.05 -10.42
C LEU A 363 -5.80 -0.04 -11.10
N LEU A 364 -4.95 -1.03 -10.81
CA LEU A 364 -3.65 -1.17 -11.47
C LEU A 364 -3.72 -1.58 -12.94
N GLY A 365 -4.85 -2.15 -13.37
CA GLY A 365 -5.04 -2.66 -14.73
C GLY A 365 -4.24 -3.93 -15.03
N ALA A 366 -3.97 -4.15 -16.32
CA ALA A 366 -3.16 -5.25 -16.83
C ALA A 366 -1.80 -4.76 -17.36
N ASP A 367 -1.80 -3.66 -18.13
CA ASP A 367 -0.65 -3.04 -18.77
C ASP A 367 -0.49 -1.55 -18.39
N HIS A 368 -1.57 -0.90 -17.96
CA HIS A 368 -1.60 0.49 -17.50
C HIS A 368 -2.70 0.68 -16.43
N PRO A 369 -2.59 1.67 -15.51
CA PRO A 369 -3.62 1.93 -14.50
C PRO A 369 -4.96 2.37 -15.11
N GLN A 370 -6.06 1.82 -14.58
CA GLN A 370 -7.42 2.03 -15.06
C GLN A 370 -8.32 2.61 -13.96
N LEU A 371 -9.45 3.19 -14.34
CA LEU A 371 -10.51 3.66 -13.45
C LEU A 371 -11.79 2.91 -13.81
N LEU A 372 -12.45 2.27 -12.84
CA LEU A 372 -13.83 1.85 -12.98
C LEU A 372 -14.72 3.06 -12.63
N VAL A 373 -15.48 3.53 -13.62
CA VAL A 373 -16.34 4.72 -13.54
C VAL A 373 -17.80 4.29 -13.65
N PHE A 374 -18.69 4.94 -12.90
CA PHE A 374 -20.13 4.71 -12.95
C PHE A 374 -20.93 6.00 -12.71
N ALA A 375 -22.19 6.03 -13.19
CA ALA A 375 -23.12 7.15 -13.02
C ALA A 375 -24.35 6.70 -12.24
N TYR A 376 -24.80 7.46 -11.23
CA TYR A 376 -25.89 7.04 -10.33
C TYR A 376 -27.17 6.66 -11.09
N GLY A 377 -27.57 7.47 -12.07
CA GLY A 377 -28.76 7.26 -12.89
C GLY A 377 -28.69 6.11 -13.90
N SER A 378 -27.58 5.37 -13.98
CA SER A 378 -27.35 4.33 -15.01
C SER A 378 -26.85 3.00 -14.44
N LYS A 379 -27.16 1.90 -15.14
CA LYS A 379 -26.54 0.58 -14.93
C LYS A 379 -25.15 0.47 -15.56
N HIS A 380 -24.79 1.45 -16.37
CA HIS A 380 -23.56 1.47 -17.14
C HIS A 380 -22.33 1.55 -16.23
N ILE A 381 -21.24 0.92 -16.67
CA ILE A 381 -19.89 1.04 -16.11
C ILE A 381 -18.88 1.19 -17.26
N ALA A 382 -17.78 1.88 -17.00
CA ALA A 382 -16.66 1.99 -17.93
C ALA A 382 -15.33 1.74 -17.21
N LEU A 383 -14.46 0.92 -17.80
CA LEU A 383 -13.03 0.90 -17.52
C LEU A 383 -12.34 1.95 -18.41
N VAL A 384 -11.62 2.86 -17.77
CA VAL A 384 -11.05 4.05 -18.39
C VAL A 384 -9.56 4.15 -18.05
N ASN A 385 -8.69 4.29 -19.04
CA ASN A 385 -7.27 4.54 -18.87
C ASN A 385 -7.03 5.77 -17.99
N ALA A 386 -6.43 5.60 -16.81
CA ALA A 386 -6.35 6.63 -15.77
C ALA A 386 -5.45 7.81 -16.14
N ASP A 387 -4.52 7.63 -17.09
CA ASP A 387 -3.65 8.71 -17.55
C ASP A 387 -4.31 9.57 -18.63
N THR A 388 -5.09 8.98 -19.53
CA THR A 388 -5.58 9.64 -20.76
C THR A 388 -7.08 9.92 -20.79
N GLY A 389 -7.89 9.23 -19.99
CA GLY A 389 -9.35 9.31 -20.04
C GLY A 389 -9.99 8.54 -21.21
N ALA A 390 -9.22 7.73 -21.93
CA ALA A 390 -9.75 6.84 -22.97
C ALA A 390 -10.52 5.66 -22.35
N VAL A 391 -11.66 5.28 -22.94
CA VAL A 391 -12.43 4.12 -22.51
C VAL A 391 -11.84 2.85 -23.14
N ASP A 392 -11.45 1.89 -22.31
CA ASP A 392 -10.91 0.59 -22.73
C ASP A 392 -12.03 -0.44 -22.91
N TYR A 393 -13.07 -0.35 -22.07
CA TYR A 393 -14.23 -1.24 -22.04
C TYR A 393 -15.41 -0.53 -21.38
N GLU A 394 -16.63 -0.68 -21.89
CA GLU A 394 -17.85 -0.16 -21.26
C GLU A 394 -19.03 -1.14 -21.44
N THR A 395 -19.92 -1.24 -20.45
CA THR A 395 -21.06 -2.16 -20.49
C THR A 395 -22.16 -1.80 -19.49
N ASP A 396 -23.37 -2.32 -19.71
CA ASP A 396 -24.46 -2.25 -18.72
C ASP A 396 -24.40 -3.46 -17.79
N LEU A 397 -24.37 -3.22 -16.48
CA LEU A 397 -24.49 -4.29 -15.49
C LEU A 397 -25.86 -5.00 -15.62
N PRO A 398 -25.91 -6.34 -15.49
CA PRO A 398 -27.12 -7.14 -15.67
C PRO A 398 -28.08 -7.08 -14.46
N LEU A 399 -28.25 -5.89 -13.88
CA LEU A 399 -29.07 -5.66 -12.69
C LEU A 399 -30.56 -5.97 -12.96
N ALA A 400 -31.22 -6.61 -11.99
CA ALA A 400 -32.64 -6.94 -12.02
C ALA A 400 -33.52 -5.70 -11.74
N ALA A 401 -33.07 -4.79 -10.87
CA ALA A 401 -33.76 -3.54 -10.58
C ALA A 401 -34.13 -2.75 -11.85
N THR A 402 -35.40 -2.36 -12.00
CA THR A 402 -35.90 -1.61 -13.17
C THR A 402 -35.86 -0.09 -13.00
N SER A 403 -35.40 0.38 -11.85
CA SER A 403 -35.22 1.79 -11.48
C SER A 403 -34.06 1.90 -10.48
N PRO A 404 -33.43 3.08 -10.34
CA PRO A 404 -32.56 3.36 -9.20
C PRO A 404 -33.26 3.07 -7.87
N VAL A 405 -32.51 2.65 -6.84
CA VAL A 405 -33.00 2.54 -5.46
C VAL A 405 -32.73 3.83 -4.70
N SER A 406 -33.65 4.22 -3.81
CA SER A 406 -33.55 5.46 -3.03
C SER A 406 -32.70 5.30 -1.78
N PHE A 407 -31.84 6.30 -1.58
CA PHE A 407 -31.13 6.59 -0.34
C PHE A 407 -31.44 8.04 0.09
N SER A 408 -30.78 8.62 1.10
CA SER A 408 -31.04 10.01 1.46
C SER A 408 -30.60 10.97 0.36
N GLY A 409 -31.40 12.01 0.12
CA GLY A 409 -31.15 13.00 -0.93
C GLY A 409 -31.14 12.53 -2.40
N GLY A 410 -31.10 11.23 -2.68
CA GLY A 410 -30.80 10.70 -4.00
C GLY A 410 -31.29 9.27 -4.29
N SER A 411 -30.79 8.73 -5.41
CA SER A 411 -31.07 7.35 -5.83
C SER A 411 -30.06 6.89 -6.87
N ALA A 412 -29.61 5.63 -6.81
CA ALA A 412 -28.70 5.07 -7.80
C ALA A 412 -29.00 3.62 -8.18
N TYR A 413 -28.46 3.17 -9.31
CA TYR A 413 -28.25 1.76 -9.59
C TYR A 413 -26.96 1.21 -8.96
N ILE A 414 -25.94 2.08 -8.82
CA ILE A 414 -24.62 1.80 -8.23
C ILE A 414 -24.30 3.01 -7.35
N ALA A 415 -24.26 2.86 -6.03
CA ALA A 415 -24.05 3.97 -5.08
C ALA A 415 -22.57 4.13 -4.69
N GLY A 416 -21.96 3.02 -4.26
CA GLY A 416 -20.56 2.97 -3.79
C GLY A 416 -19.80 1.80 -4.40
N ALA A 417 -18.47 1.81 -4.23
CA ALA A 417 -17.55 0.85 -4.81
C ALA A 417 -16.20 0.77 -4.05
N ILE A 418 -15.67 -0.43 -3.81
CA ILE A 418 -14.39 -0.68 -3.11
C ILE A 418 -13.43 -1.49 -4.02
N PRO A 419 -12.17 -1.05 -4.23
CA PRO A 419 -11.19 -1.80 -5.02
C PRO A 419 -10.68 -3.04 -4.28
N ASP A 420 -10.45 -4.10 -5.03
CA ASP A 420 -9.89 -5.38 -4.56
C ASP A 420 -8.69 -5.77 -5.44
N THR A 421 -7.52 -5.27 -5.05
CA THR A 421 -6.27 -5.49 -5.81
C THR A 421 -5.91 -6.97 -5.93
N GLY A 422 -6.21 -7.78 -4.90
CA GLY A 422 -5.93 -9.21 -4.88
C GLY A 422 -6.77 -10.01 -5.87
N ARG A 423 -8.09 -9.75 -5.91
CA ARG A 423 -9.01 -10.36 -6.88
C ARG A 423 -9.03 -9.67 -8.26
N ASP A 424 -8.21 -8.63 -8.46
CA ASP A 424 -8.16 -7.80 -9.69
C ASP A 424 -9.55 -7.29 -10.11
N GLY A 425 -10.24 -6.58 -9.21
CA GLY A 425 -11.60 -6.08 -9.49
C GLY A 425 -12.13 -5.11 -8.45
N VAL A 426 -13.46 -4.96 -8.43
CA VAL A 426 -14.16 -3.99 -7.57
C VAL A 426 -15.44 -4.60 -6.99
N TRP A 427 -15.67 -4.38 -5.70
CA TRP A 427 -16.95 -4.65 -5.05
C TRP A 427 -17.87 -3.44 -5.21
N LEU A 428 -18.92 -3.57 -6.01
CA LEU A 428 -19.91 -2.54 -6.29
C LEU A 428 -21.13 -2.70 -5.37
N ALA A 429 -21.52 -1.63 -4.68
CA ALA A 429 -22.76 -1.55 -3.92
C ALA A 429 -23.89 -1.09 -4.86
N THR A 430 -24.78 -2.02 -5.22
CA THR A 430 -25.79 -1.82 -6.28
C THR A 430 -27.22 -2.03 -5.80
N ALA A 431 -28.17 -1.63 -6.64
CA ALA A 431 -29.61 -1.77 -6.40
C ALA A 431 -30.09 -3.20 -6.09
N ASP A 432 -29.35 -4.25 -6.48
CA ASP A 432 -29.69 -5.64 -6.18
C ASP A 432 -28.79 -6.28 -5.08
N GLY A 433 -27.77 -5.56 -4.59
CA GLY A 433 -26.79 -6.09 -3.65
C GLY A 433 -25.35 -5.65 -3.90
N TYR A 434 -24.42 -6.18 -3.10
CA TYR A 434 -22.98 -6.01 -3.29
C TYR A 434 -22.49 -7.08 -4.26
N LEU A 435 -22.00 -6.68 -5.43
CA LEU A 435 -21.50 -7.59 -6.47
C LEU A 435 -20.04 -7.36 -6.78
N PHE A 436 -19.32 -8.41 -7.16
CA PHE A 436 -17.96 -8.28 -7.67
C PHE A 436 -17.96 -8.07 -9.18
N PHE A 437 -17.23 -7.06 -9.66
CA PHE A 437 -16.83 -6.91 -11.06
C PHE A 437 -15.36 -7.29 -11.20
N ASP A 438 -15.09 -8.35 -11.96
CA ASP A 438 -13.74 -8.83 -12.28
C ASP A 438 -13.16 -8.05 -13.48
N ARG A 439 -12.05 -7.34 -13.27
CA ARG A 439 -11.46 -6.44 -14.28
C ARG A 439 -10.76 -7.20 -15.42
N ALA A 440 -10.27 -8.41 -15.16
CA ALA A 440 -9.51 -9.19 -16.14
C ALA A 440 -10.40 -9.96 -17.14
N THR A 441 -11.59 -10.38 -16.68
CA THR A 441 -12.54 -11.19 -17.45
C THR A 441 -13.82 -10.45 -17.81
N HIS A 442 -14.04 -9.27 -17.22
CA HIS A 442 -15.29 -8.49 -17.25
C HIS A 442 -16.52 -9.27 -16.72
N ALA A 443 -16.28 -10.30 -15.90
CA ALA A 443 -17.35 -11.12 -15.34
C ALA A 443 -17.95 -10.49 -14.08
N ILE A 444 -19.25 -10.79 -13.86
CA ILE A 444 -19.91 -10.53 -12.58
C ILE A 444 -19.74 -11.78 -11.69
N GLY A 445 -19.11 -11.58 -10.53
CA GLY A 445 -18.80 -12.64 -9.58
C GLY A 445 -19.93 -12.91 -8.59
N THR A 446 -19.56 -13.10 -7.31
CA THR A 446 -20.55 -13.33 -6.25
C THR A 446 -21.35 -12.06 -5.97
N GLN A 447 -22.66 -12.20 -5.84
CA GLN A 447 -23.58 -11.15 -5.39
C GLN A 447 -24.10 -11.48 -3.98
N TYR A 448 -23.98 -10.52 -3.07
CA TYR A 448 -24.57 -10.56 -1.74
C TYR A 448 -25.78 -9.64 -1.70
N ALA A 449 -26.97 -10.23 -1.57
CA ALA A 449 -28.20 -9.45 -1.48
C ALA A 449 -28.19 -8.50 -0.27
N ILE A 450 -28.70 -7.28 -0.48
CA ILE A 450 -29.08 -6.38 0.61
C ILE A 450 -30.32 -6.97 1.31
N ASP A 451 -30.47 -6.70 2.61
CA ASP A 451 -31.71 -7.03 3.32
C ASP A 451 -32.92 -6.35 2.65
N PRO A 452 -33.98 -7.08 2.24
CA PRO A 452 -35.19 -6.47 1.66
C PRO A 452 -35.94 -5.50 2.56
N SER A 453 -35.64 -5.44 3.87
CA SER A 453 -36.15 -4.39 4.76
C SER A 453 -35.32 -3.10 4.74
N ALA A 454 -34.21 -3.07 4.00
CA ALA A 454 -33.20 -2.04 4.05
C ALA A 454 -33.09 -1.18 2.78
N GLN A 455 -32.54 0.02 2.96
CA GLN A 455 -32.12 0.90 1.87
C GLN A 455 -30.62 0.74 1.62
N LEU A 456 -30.19 0.87 0.37
CA LEU A 456 -28.79 0.76 -0.03
C LEU A 456 -27.95 1.81 0.71
N ALA A 457 -26.93 1.35 1.46
CA ALA A 457 -25.90 2.22 2.03
C ALA A 457 -25.33 3.12 0.94
N GLU A 458 -25.22 4.40 1.25
CA GLU A 458 -24.67 5.38 0.33
C GLU A 458 -23.18 5.10 0.18
N ASN A 459 -22.47 5.07 1.32
CA ASN A 459 -21.05 4.74 1.39
C ASN A 459 -20.85 3.29 1.85
N LEU A 460 -20.06 2.54 1.09
CA LEU A 460 -19.51 1.27 1.50
C LEU A 460 -18.11 1.50 2.12
N GLY A 461 -17.90 1.04 3.36
CA GLY A 461 -16.58 0.91 3.95
C GLY A 461 -15.91 -0.42 3.57
N GLY A 462 -14.58 -0.44 3.49
CA GLY A 462 -13.81 -1.61 3.03
C GLY A 462 -12.64 -2.00 3.94
N ASP A 463 -12.56 -3.28 4.30
CA ASP A 463 -11.37 -3.90 4.91
C ASP A 463 -11.10 -5.21 4.16
N ILE A 464 -10.66 -5.07 2.91
CA ILE A 464 -10.41 -6.20 1.99
C ILE A 464 -9.29 -7.11 2.52
N GLN A 465 -8.31 -6.54 3.22
CA GLN A 465 -7.22 -7.25 3.90
C GLN A 465 -7.74 -8.29 4.91
N HIS A 466 -8.85 -8.00 5.59
CA HIS A 466 -9.53 -8.96 6.48
C HIS A 466 -10.82 -9.55 5.87
N GLY A 467 -11.03 -9.33 4.57
CA GLY A 467 -12.14 -9.88 3.79
C GLY A 467 -13.51 -9.32 4.18
N LEU A 468 -13.62 -8.03 4.53
CA LEU A 468 -14.87 -7.39 4.96
C LEU A 468 -15.31 -6.26 4.02
N LEU A 469 -16.61 -6.23 3.72
CA LEU A 469 -17.31 -5.01 3.29
C LEU A 469 -18.25 -4.57 4.41
N PHE A 470 -18.24 -3.28 4.74
CA PHE A 470 -18.96 -2.69 5.86
C PHE A 470 -19.97 -1.68 5.33
N ALA A 471 -21.25 -2.05 5.29
CA ALA A 471 -22.32 -1.25 4.67
C ALA A 471 -23.32 -0.76 5.71
N PRO A 472 -23.29 0.53 6.10
CA PRO A 472 -24.30 1.13 6.96
C PRO A 472 -25.54 1.44 6.10
N ASN A 473 -26.47 0.48 6.06
CA ASN A 473 -27.69 0.57 5.26
C ASN A 473 -28.74 1.38 6.05
N TYR A 474 -28.81 2.69 5.76
CA TYR A 474 -29.72 3.76 6.26
C TYR A 474 -30.86 3.35 7.21
N ALA A 475 -31.68 2.38 6.86
CA ALA A 475 -32.41 1.58 7.84
C ALA A 475 -32.34 0.11 7.39
N PRO A 476 -32.43 -0.89 8.29
CA PRO A 476 -32.53 -0.78 9.75
C PRO A 476 -31.18 -0.84 10.49
N GLY A 477 -30.02 -0.72 9.81
CA GLY A 477 -28.71 -0.82 10.46
C GLY A 477 -27.58 -1.27 9.53
N ILE A 478 -26.57 -1.96 10.06
CA ILE A 478 -25.35 -2.30 9.32
C ILE A 478 -25.42 -3.72 8.76
N GLN A 479 -25.03 -3.88 7.50
CA GLN A 479 -24.70 -5.17 6.88
C GLN A 479 -23.17 -5.30 6.76
N LEU A 480 -22.64 -6.39 7.32
CA LEU A 480 -21.23 -6.78 7.22
C LEU A 480 -21.13 -7.98 6.28
N VAL A 481 -20.53 -7.78 5.10
CA VAL A 481 -20.24 -8.87 4.16
C VAL A 481 -18.91 -9.48 4.52
N ASP A 482 -18.90 -10.76 4.85
CA ASP A 482 -17.71 -11.57 5.06
C ASP A 482 -17.37 -12.32 3.75
N LEU A 483 -16.34 -11.84 3.07
CA LEU A 483 -15.84 -12.34 1.80
C LEU A 483 -15.04 -13.65 1.93
N VAL A 484 -14.71 -14.08 3.16
CA VAL A 484 -14.02 -15.34 3.45
C VAL A 484 -15.03 -16.44 3.80
N ALA A 485 -16.04 -16.12 4.60
CA ALA A 485 -17.17 -17.00 4.89
C ALA A 485 -18.20 -17.06 3.74
N GLY A 486 -18.11 -16.16 2.76
CA GLY A 486 -19.04 -16.07 1.64
C GLY A 486 -20.45 -15.67 2.07
N LYS A 487 -20.59 -14.75 3.02
CA LYS A 487 -21.86 -14.54 3.74
C LYS A 487 -22.03 -13.12 4.29
N SER A 488 -23.28 -12.64 4.32
CA SER A 488 -23.65 -11.40 5.03
C SER A 488 -24.14 -11.66 6.45
N TYR A 489 -23.71 -10.81 7.37
CA TYR A 489 -24.16 -10.70 8.75
C TYR A 489 -24.75 -9.31 9.00
N TYR A 490 -25.67 -9.18 9.96
CA TYR A 490 -26.39 -7.93 10.20
C TYR A 490 -26.40 -7.50 11.66
N LEU A 491 -26.32 -6.19 11.90
CA LEU A 491 -26.54 -5.53 13.18
C LEU A 491 -27.63 -4.48 12.97
N ASP A 492 -28.84 -4.76 13.42
CA ASP A 492 -30.05 -4.04 13.00
C ASP A 492 -31.04 -3.72 14.12
N GLY A 493 -31.93 -2.76 13.86
CA GLY A 493 -33.03 -2.35 14.72
C GLY A 493 -32.58 -2.13 16.16
N SER A 494 -33.25 -2.77 17.12
CA SER A 494 -32.89 -2.65 18.54
C SER A 494 -31.45 -3.08 18.86
N ALA A 495 -30.83 -3.99 18.10
CA ALA A 495 -29.45 -4.40 18.35
C ALA A 495 -28.47 -3.30 17.90
N TYR A 496 -28.71 -2.69 16.74
CA TYR A 496 -27.99 -1.50 16.26
C TYR A 496 -28.15 -0.32 17.24
N THR A 497 -29.38 0.05 17.57
CA THR A 497 -29.71 1.08 18.56
C THR A 497 -28.99 0.84 19.90
N ASN A 498 -28.99 -0.41 20.40
CA ASN A 498 -28.37 -0.78 21.67
C ASN A 498 -26.82 -0.73 21.63
N ALA A 499 -26.19 -0.98 20.48
CA ALA A 499 -24.74 -0.90 20.33
C ALA A 499 -24.17 0.52 20.51
N PHE A 500 -25.03 1.54 20.40
CA PHE A 500 -24.67 2.96 20.44
C PHE A 500 -25.48 3.76 21.47
N LEU A 501 -25.94 3.10 22.55
CA LEU A 501 -26.54 3.81 23.69
C LEU A 501 -25.46 4.54 24.50
N ALA A 502 -25.59 5.87 24.58
CA ALA A 502 -24.81 6.67 25.52
C ALA A 502 -25.11 6.24 26.98
N PRO A 503 -24.10 6.13 27.87
CA PRO A 503 -24.29 5.61 29.24
C PRO A 503 -25.27 6.37 30.15
N THR A 504 -25.69 7.58 29.76
CA THR A 504 -26.45 8.53 30.59
C THR A 504 -27.81 8.95 30.01
N GLY A 505 -28.52 8.04 29.34
CA GLY A 505 -30.00 7.99 29.37
C GLY A 505 -30.81 9.21 28.90
N GLY A 506 -30.22 10.12 28.12
CA GLY A 506 -30.85 11.38 27.71
C GLY A 506 -30.66 11.75 26.23
N TYR A 507 -30.37 10.77 25.37
CA TYR A 507 -29.99 10.99 23.98
C TYR A 507 -30.83 10.15 23.01
N THR A 508 -31.09 10.69 21.82
CA THR A 508 -31.52 9.89 20.67
C THR A 508 -30.39 8.93 20.30
N PRO A 509 -30.65 7.62 20.14
CA PRO A 509 -29.62 6.69 19.66
C PRO A 509 -29.35 6.86 18.16
N LEU A 510 -28.18 6.43 17.69
CA LEU A 510 -27.96 6.23 16.25
C LEU A 510 -29.07 5.35 15.69
N SER A 511 -29.73 5.84 14.63
CA SER A 511 -30.98 5.27 14.11
C SER A 511 -31.02 5.23 12.57
N TYR A 512 -30.33 6.16 11.91
CA TYR A 512 -30.29 6.32 10.45
C TYR A 512 -28.85 6.46 9.96
N PRO A 513 -28.08 5.35 9.86
CA PRO A 513 -26.71 5.35 9.35
C PRO A 513 -26.62 5.78 7.87
N ASP A 514 -26.16 7.00 7.62
CA ASP A 514 -26.08 7.61 6.27
C ASP A 514 -24.91 7.00 5.47
N ALA A 515 -23.75 6.93 6.10
CA ALA A 515 -22.51 6.52 5.48
C ALA A 515 -21.56 5.87 6.49
N GLY A 516 -20.53 5.22 5.97
CA GLY A 516 -19.41 4.75 6.77
C GLY A 516 -18.17 4.46 5.96
N SER A 517 -17.06 4.39 6.67
CA SER A 517 -15.73 4.10 6.17
C SER A 517 -15.03 3.18 7.19
N VAL A 518 -13.94 2.54 6.80
CA VAL A 518 -13.17 1.65 7.68
C VAL A 518 -11.72 2.08 7.75
N ASP A 519 -11.20 2.20 8.97
CA ASP A 519 -9.76 2.21 9.21
C ASP A 519 -9.27 0.77 9.24
N ALA A 520 -8.47 0.37 8.24
CA ALA A 520 -7.98 -1.00 8.12
C ALA A 520 -6.79 -1.31 9.06
N GLY A 521 -6.12 -0.28 9.61
CA GLY A 521 -4.98 -0.44 10.52
C GLY A 521 -5.42 -0.78 11.95
N TYR A 522 -6.40 -0.04 12.48
CA TYR A 522 -7.06 -0.31 13.76
C TYR A 522 -8.27 -1.26 13.62
N GLN A 523 -8.70 -1.56 12.39
CA GLN A 523 -9.89 -2.36 12.07
C GLN A 523 -11.16 -1.76 12.69
N VAL A 524 -11.37 -0.46 12.48
CA VAL A 524 -12.48 0.31 13.03
C VAL A 524 -13.44 0.71 11.92
N GLY A 525 -14.66 0.18 11.96
CA GLY A 525 -15.77 0.65 11.14
C GLY A 525 -16.36 1.94 11.74
N ILE A 526 -16.41 2.99 10.94
CA ILE A 526 -16.90 4.33 11.28
C ILE A 526 -18.28 4.50 10.65
N VAL A 527 -19.24 5.06 11.39
CA VAL A 527 -20.62 5.28 10.94
C VAL A 527 -21.05 6.70 11.28
N THR A 528 -21.51 7.44 10.29
CA THR A 528 -22.18 8.75 10.45
C THR A 528 -23.70 8.56 10.36
N ASN A 529 -24.47 9.30 11.16
CA ASN A 529 -25.94 9.33 11.07
C ASN A 529 -26.39 10.59 10.34
N GLU A 530 -27.41 10.47 9.48
CA GLU A 530 -27.99 11.56 8.68
C GLU A 530 -28.12 12.88 9.45
N ASP A 531 -27.54 13.95 8.90
CA ASP A 531 -27.60 15.35 9.37
C ASP A 531 -27.48 15.52 10.91
N THR A 532 -26.49 14.88 11.54
CA THR A 532 -26.22 14.98 13.00
C THR A 532 -24.76 15.23 13.34
N ASP A 533 -24.48 15.52 14.62
CA ASP A 533 -23.13 15.53 15.18
C ASP A 533 -22.68 14.15 15.73
N ASP A 534 -23.41 13.07 15.40
CA ASP A 534 -23.24 11.74 15.99
C ASP A 534 -22.46 10.77 15.09
N VAL A 535 -21.38 10.22 15.65
CA VAL A 535 -20.49 9.26 14.98
C VAL A 535 -20.34 7.99 15.81
N GLY A 536 -20.74 6.86 15.23
CA GLY A 536 -20.56 5.53 15.79
C GLY A 536 -19.27 4.86 15.32
N PHE A 537 -18.67 4.06 16.19
CA PHE A 537 -17.47 3.27 15.90
C PHE A 537 -17.66 1.81 16.32
N ILE A 538 -17.18 0.87 15.51
CA ILE A 538 -17.18 -0.58 15.80
C ILE A 538 -15.78 -1.14 15.61
N ASN A 539 -15.27 -1.85 16.63
CA ASN A 539 -14.05 -2.64 16.56
C ASN A 539 -14.32 -3.95 15.78
N LEU A 540 -14.07 -3.94 14.47
CA LEU A 540 -14.34 -5.04 13.55
C LEU A 540 -13.52 -6.30 13.87
N LYS A 541 -12.31 -6.12 14.45
CA LYS A 541 -11.43 -7.21 14.91
C LYS A 541 -12.08 -8.11 15.98
N THR A 542 -13.13 -7.62 16.66
CA THR A 542 -13.76 -8.30 17.81
C THR A 542 -15.23 -8.65 17.63
N VAL A 543 -15.82 -8.45 16.43
CA VAL A 543 -17.25 -8.74 16.23
C VAL A 543 -17.59 -10.22 16.35
N VAL A 544 -18.67 -10.52 17.07
CA VAL A 544 -19.19 -11.88 17.25
C VAL A 544 -20.23 -12.14 16.17
N LYS A 545 -19.86 -12.92 15.16
CA LYS A 545 -20.73 -13.39 14.07
C LYS A 545 -21.54 -14.60 14.53
N THR A 546 -22.86 -14.60 14.31
CA THR A 546 -23.79 -15.64 14.74
C THR A 546 -24.59 -16.17 13.55
N ASP A 547 -24.40 -17.46 13.26
CA ASP A 547 -25.07 -18.17 12.17
C ASP A 547 -26.50 -18.60 12.54
N VAL A 548 -27.48 -18.23 11.71
CA VAL A 548 -28.88 -18.60 11.88
C VAL A 548 -29.34 -19.46 10.69
N THR A 549 -29.61 -20.74 10.94
CA THR A 549 -30.08 -21.67 9.90
C THR A 549 -31.49 -21.29 9.43
N GLY A 550 -31.65 -20.97 8.15
CA GLY A 550 -32.94 -20.58 7.58
C GLY A 550 -33.42 -19.18 7.97
N GLY A 551 -32.53 -18.31 8.48
CA GLY A 551 -32.86 -16.95 8.90
C GLY A 551 -31.71 -15.96 8.74
N LYS A 552 -31.97 -14.70 9.07
CA LYS A 552 -31.00 -13.60 9.02
C LYS A 552 -29.89 -13.86 10.06
N SER A 553 -28.66 -14.05 9.60
CA SER A 553 -27.49 -14.27 10.47
C SER A 553 -26.94 -12.93 10.97
N THR A 554 -26.55 -12.83 12.24
CA THR A 554 -26.29 -11.53 12.87
C THR A 554 -24.81 -11.33 13.22
N PHE A 555 -24.41 -10.08 13.44
CA PHE A 555 -23.19 -9.79 14.18
C PHE A 555 -23.48 -8.81 15.32
N ALA A 556 -22.64 -8.83 16.35
CA ALA A 556 -22.62 -7.82 17.39
C ALA A 556 -21.17 -7.42 17.71
N PRO A 557 -20.91 -6.17 18.12
CA PRO A 557 -19.64 -5.81 18.73
C PRO A 557 -19.39 -6.65 20.00
N ALA A 558 -18.13 -6.88 20.35
CA ALA A 558 -17.80 -7.40 21.68
C ALA A 558 -18.24 -6.43 22.79
N SER A 559 -18.24 -6.88 24.05
CA SER A 559 -18.47 -5.99 25.20
C SER A 559 -17.38 -4.89 25.25
N GLY A 560 -17.78 -3.62 25.05
CA GLY A 560 -16.85 -2.50 24.91
C GLY A 560 -16.25 -2.33 23.50
N GLY A 561 -16.66 -3.13 22.52
CA GLY A 561 -16.22 -3.09 21.12
C GLY A 561 -16.98 -2.09 20.24
N SER A 562 -17.80 -1.21 20.83
CA SER A 562 -18.45 -0.10 20.13
C SER A 562 -18.35 1.20 20.95
N ALA A 563 -18.38 2.34 20.27
CA ALA A 563 -18.35 3.67 20.87
C ALA A 563 -19.26 4.64 20.10
N LEU A 564 -19.67 5.73 20.75
CA LEU A 564 -20.41 6.86 20.17
C LEU A 564 -19.71 8.15 20.60
N ALA A 565 -19.27 8.94 19.63
CA ALA A 565 -18.83 10.32 19.84
C ALA A 565 -19.94 11.29 19.40
N LYS A 566 -20.20 12.32 20.20
CA LYS A 566 -21.01 13.48 19.81
C LYS A 566 -20.07 14.66 19.59
N LEU A 567 -19.91 15.13 18.37
CA LEU A 567 -18.86 16.10 18.03
C LEU A 567 -19.16 17.52 18.56
N GLY A 568 -20.41 17.79 18.94
CA GLY A 568 -20.81 18.95 19.73
C GLY A 568 -21.48 20.08 18.96
N GLY A 569 -21.98 19.83 17.74
CA GLY A 569 -22.71 20.84 16.96
C GLY A 569 -22.65 20.82 15.42
N PRO A 570 -21.67 20.20 14.72
CA PRO A 570 -21.67 20.21 13.25
C PRO A 570 -22.71 19.24 12.68
N THR A 571 -23.43 19.64 11.63
CA THR A 571 -24.40 18.78 10.93
C THR A 571 -23.68 17.97 9.86
N LEU A 572 -23.50 16.66 10.06
CA LEU A 572 -22.66 15.77 9.25
C LEU A 572 -23.46 14.57 8.71
N SER A 573 -22.94 13.97 7.62
CA SER A 573 -23.49 12.79 6.93
C SER A 573 -22.43 11.81 6.45
N GLY A 574 -21.28 12.31 5.96
CA GLY A 574 -20.22 11.50 5.34
C GLY A 574 -18.97 11.35 6.19
N SER A 575 -18.22 10.26 5.99
CA SER A 575 -16.90 10.04 6.61
C SER A 575 -15.91 9.41 5.62
N ALA A 576 -14.64 9.79 5.75
CA ALA A 576 -13.51 9.13 5.10
C ALA A 576 -12.29 9.14 6.04
N VAL A 577 -11.48 8.07 6.05
CA VAL A 577 -10.35 7.90 6.96
C VAL A 577 -9.08 7.48 6.23
N ASP A 578 -7.95 8.06 6.63
CA ASP A 578 -6.63 7.63 6.22
C ASP A 578 -6.09 6.57 7.21
N SER A 579 -5.92 5.33 6.76
CA SER A 579 -5.49 4.21 7.63
C SER A 579 -3.99 4.18 7.97
N ASP A 580 -3.18 5.11 7.45
CA ASP A 580 -1.77 5.26 7.83
C ASP A 580 -1.55 6.26 8.98
N THR A 581 -2.51 7.16 9.21
CA THR A 581 -2.45 8.22 10.24
C THR A 581 -3.63 8.21 11.21
N HIS A 582 -4.68 7.43 10.90
CA HIS A 582 -5.91 7.29 11.69
C HIS A 582 -6.70 8.60 11.86
N LEU A 583 -6.46 9.56 10.95
CA LEU A 583 -7.20 10.81 10.84
C LEU A 583 -8.46 10.61 9.97
N VAL A 584 -9.60 10.94 10.55
CA VAL A 584 -10.93 10.88 9.91
C VAL A 584 -11.36 12.30 9.53
N MET A 585 -11.77 12.49 8.29
CA MET A 585 -12.52 13.67 7.86
C MET A 585 -14.01 13.32 7.82
N PHE A 586 -14.84 14.19 8.40
CA PHE A 586 -16.29 14.13 8.34
C PHE A 586 -16.84 15.30 7.54
N MET A 587 -17.84 15.03 6.69
CA MET A 587 -18.47 16.03 5.83
C MET A 587 -20.00 16.01 5.95
N ALA A 588 -20.64 17.05 5.46
CA ALA A 588 -22.09 17.26 5.55
C ALA A 588 -22.85 16.94 4.25
N GLY A 589 -24.02 16.32 4.36
CA GLY A 589 -24.94 16.12 3.25
C GLY A 589 -25.64 17.42 2.84
N TYR A 590 -26.11 18.19 3.83
CA TYR A 590 -26.93 19.40 3.63
C TYR A 590 -26.46 20.69 4.34
N SER A 591 -25.33 20.65 5.06
CA SER A 591 -24.70 21.83 5.69
C SER A 591 -23.35 22.15 5.02
N SER A 592 -22.71 23.27 5.36
CA SER A 592 -21.31 23.52 4.94
C SER A 592 -20.32 23.26 6.10
N ASP A 593 -20.67 22.37 7.02
CA ASP A 593 -19.86 22.02 8.18
C ASP A 593 -18.85 20.90 7.84
N VAL A 594 -17.68 20.95 8.48
CA VAL A 594 -16.61 19.94 8.32
C VAL A 594 -15.98 19.67 9.68
N ALA A 595 -15.71 18.40 9.98
CA ALA A 595 -14.99 18.00 11.19
C ALA A 595 -13.80 17.10 10.86
N VAL A 596 -12.80 17.10 11.74
CA VAL A 596 -11.64 16.20 11.69
C VAL A 596 -11.42 15.61 13.07
N GLY A 597 -11.24 14.29 13.14
CA GLY A 597 -10.98 13.55 14.36
C GLY A 597 -9.78 12.62 14.24
N MET A 598 -9.11 12.35 15.36
CA MET A 598 -8.10 11.30 15.48
C MET A 598 -8.73 10.08 16.15
N LEU A 599 -8.71 8.92 15.49
CA LEU A 599 -9.24 7.68 16.08
C LEU A 599 -8.48 7.30 17.35
N GLN A 600 -9.19 6.65 18.27
CA GLN A 600 -8.60 5.89 19.36
C GLN A 600 -8.47 4.43 18.92
N ASP A 601 -7.24 3.90 18.87
CA ASP A 601 -6.99 2.46 18.76
C ASP A 601 -7.76 1.71 19.87
N PRO A 602 -8.67 0.78 19.55
CA PRO A 602 -9.38 -0.02 20.55
C PRO A 602 -8.43 -0.80 21.48
N ALA A 603 -7.23 -1.19 21.01
CA ALA A 603 -6.24 -1.90 21.81
C ALA A 603 -5.44 -0.99 22.77
N SER A 604 -5.45 0.33 22.55
CA SER A 604 -4.85 1.32 23.46
C SER A 604 -5.68 1.57 24.73
N VAL A 605 -6.95 1.10 24.76
CA VAL A 605 -7.88 1.35 25.85
C VAL A 605 -7.47 0.56 27.11
N ALA A 606 -7.19 1.29 28.19
CA ALA A 606 -6.81 0.69 29.47
C ALA A 606 -7.89 -0.26 30.01
N SER A 607 -7.48 -1.36 30.64
CA SER A 607 -8.42 -2.38 31.16
C SER A 607 -9.42 -1.77 32.16
N GLY A 608 -10.71 -1.89 31.86
CA GLY A 608 -11.81 -1.30 32.65
C GLY A 608 -12.19 0.14 32.28
N ALA A 609 -11.47 0.79 31.35
CA ALA A 609 -11.91 2.03 30.72
C ALA A 609 -12.92 1.77 29.58
N THR A 610 -13.63 2.81 29.17
CA THR A 610 -14.53 2.77 28.00
C THR A 610 -13.79 3.32 26.77
N TRP A 611 -13.94 2.67 25.62
CA TRP A 611 -13.45 3.18 24.34
C TRP A 611 -14.27 4.40 23.91
N ALA A 612 -13.61 5.48 23.48
CA ALA A 612 -14.26 6.73 23.09
C ALA A 612 -14.45 6.90 21.57
N GLY A 613 -13.87 5.99 20.76
CA GLY A 613 -13.84 6.11 19.30
C GLY A 613 -12.82 7.14 18.80
N LEU A 614 -12.79 8.34 19.38
CA LEU A 614 -11.84 9.42 19.08
C LEU A 614 -10.98 9.79 20.30
N THR A 615 -9.77 10.27 20.07
CA THR A 615 -8.88 10.85 21.10
C THR A 615 -8.93 12.37 21.15
N ASP A 616 -9.11 13.03 20.00
CA ASP A 616 -9.37 14.46 19.87
C ASP A 616 -10.15 14.73 18.57
N TRP A 617 -10.86 15.87 18.50
CA TRP A 617 -11.55 16.34 17.30
C TRP A 617 -11.71 17.86 17.26
N ARG A 618 -11.77 18.42 16.05
CA ARG A 618 -12.18 19.80 15.77
C ARG A 618 -13.29 19.85 14.72
N PHE A 619 -14.03 20.95 14.69
CA PHE A 619 -14.98 21.23 13.62
C PHE A 619 -15.04 22.72 13.25
N VAL A 620 -15.42 23.00 12.01
CA VAL A 620 -15.81 24.33 11.54
C VAL A 620 -17.28 24.27 11.13
N LEU A 621 -18.04 25.30 11.51
CA LEU A 621 -19.40 25.49 11.03
C LEU A 621 -19.38 26.45 9.84
N ASN A 622 -20.11 26.14 8.78
CA ASN A 622 -20.25 26.97 7.58
C ASN A 622 -18.90 27.40 6.95
N LEU A 623 -18.06 26.41 6.57
CA LEU A 623 -16.75 26.62 5.93
C LEU A 623 -16.83 27.62 4.76
N THR A 624 -16.05 28.70 4.82
CA THR A 624 -16.17 29.83 3.90
C THR A 624 -16.02 29.41 2.44
N GLY A 625 -17.10 29.63 1.67
CA GLY A 625 -17.13 29.37 0.24
C GLY A 625 -17.27 27.90 -0.14
N TYR A 626 -17.51 26.98 0.79
CA TYR A 626 -17.88 25.59 0.49
C TYR A 626 -19.39 25.44 0.29
N SER A 627 -19.79 24.77 -0.79
CA SER A 627 -21.16 24.27 -1.00
C SER A 627 -21.18 22.74 -0.91
N TYR A 628 -22.09 22.19 -0.11
CA TYR A 628 -22.29 20.74 0.00
C TYR A 628 -22.61 20.08 -1.35
N ALA A 629 -22.09 18.87 -1.52
CA ALA A 629 -22.22 18.09 -2.75
C ALA A 629 -23.58 17.38 -2.90
N ARG A 630 -24.42 17.35 -1.85
CA ARG A 630 -25.64 16.52 -1.75
C ARG A 630 -25.32 15.03 -1.92
N ASP A 631 -24.17 14.65 -1.38
CA ASP A 631 -23.52 13.35 -1.53
C ASP A 631 -22.57 13.15 -0.36
N PRO A 632 -22.78 12.19 0.54
CA PRO A 632 -21.87 11.92 1.64
C PRO A 632 -20.55 11.24 1.20
N HIS A 633 -20.35 10.94 -0.09
CA HIS A 633 -19.10 10.38 -0.63
C HIS A 633 -18.21 11.41 -1.35
N ALA A 634 -18.55 12.69 -1.27
CA ALA A 634 -17.76 13.78 -1.80
C ALA A 634 -16.47 14.06 -1.00
N ALA A 635 -15.97 13.07 -0.25
CA ALA A 635 -14.88 13.16 0.71
C ALA A 635 -13.86 12.01 0.55
N ALA A 636 -12.58 12.33 0.71
CA ALA A 636 -11.50 11.36 0.96
C ALA A 636 -10.52 11.91 2.02
N ALA A 637 -9.78 11.02 2.68
CA ALA A 637 -8.67 11.34 3.57
C ALA A 637 -7.45 10.48 3.18
N ILE A 638 -6.30 11.12 2.91
CA ILE A 638 -5.15 10.49 2.24
C ILE A 638 -3.83 11.02 2.79
N LYS A 639 -2.96 10.15 3.32
CA LYS A 639 -1.56 10.47 3.64
C LYS A 639 -0.74 10.72 2.38
N ASN A 640 -0.14 11.89 2.27
CA ASN A 640 0.74 12.23 1.17
C ASN A 640 2.11 11.56 1.30
N LEU A 641 2.59 10.95 0.22
CA LEU A 641 3.85 10.21 0.20
C LEU A 641 5.10 11.12 0.17
N SER A 642 4.95 12.43 -0.10
CA SER A 642 6.09 13.36 -0.18
C SER A 642 6.40 14.11 1.13
N ASP A 643 5.42 14.33 2.00
CA ASP A 643 5.62 15.01 3.30
C ASP A 643 5.09 14.23 4.52
N GLY A 644 4.43 13.09 4.30
CA GLY A 644 3.93 12.19 5.35
C GLY A 644 2.65 12.66 6.05
N LYS A 645 2.03 13.78 5.63
CA LYS A 645 0.81 14.32 6.25
C LYS A 645 -0.46 13.76 5.65
N ALA A 646 -1.51 13.64 6.46
CA ALA A 646 -2.85 13.36 5.95
C ALA A 646 -3.56 14.62 5.43
N TYR A 647 -4.09 14.52 4.23
CA TYR A 647 -4.88 15.55 3.57
C TYR A 647 -6.31 15.05 3.29
N GLY A 648 -7.29 15.85 3.68
CA GLY A 648 -8.68 15.68 3.32
C GLY A 648 -8.95 16.33 1.96
N TYR A 649 -9.78 15.70 1.14
CA TYR A 649 -10.25 16.22 -0.15
C TYR A 649 -11.77 16.22 -0.17
N LEU A 650 -12.37 17.36 -0.49
CA LEU A 650 -13.81 17.60 -0.38
C LEU A 650 -14.34 18.27 -1.66
N LEU A 651 -15.19 17.58 -2.43
CA LEU A 651 -15.80 18.09 -3.66
C LEU A 651 -16.89 19.13 -3.33
N ASP A 652 -16.85 20.28 -4.01
CA ASP A 652 -17.84 21.33 -3.89
C ASP A 652 -19.02 21.11 -4.85
N GLY A 653 -20.25 21.18 -4.33
CA GLY A 653 -21.48 20.96 -5.11
C GLY A 653 -21.97 22.17 -5.92
N GLY A 654 -21.33 23.34 -5.78
CA GLY A 654 -21.75 24.59 -6.43
C GLY A 654 -20.78 25.11 -7.50
N VAL A 655 -19.54 24.61 -7.53
CA VAL A 655 -18.46 25.10 -8.41
C VAL A 655 -17.56 23.93 -8.85
N HIS A 656 -16.96 24.02 -10.04
CA HIS A 656 -15.93 23.11 -10.54
C HIS A 656 -14.62 23.20 -9.72
N LYS A 657 -14.63 22.66 -8.49
CA LYS A 657 -13.49 22.66 -7.57
C LYS A 657 -13.61 21.58 -6.49
N ALA A 658 -12.49 21.28 -5.87
CA ALA A 658 -12.41 20.61 -4.58
C ALA A 658 -11.65 21.47 -3.56
N PHE A 659 -11.87 21.22 -2.28
CA PHE A 659 -11.02 21.73 -1.20
C PHE A 659 -10.02 20.65 -0.78
N GLN A 660 -8.79 21.07 -0.50
CA GLN A 660 -7.75 20.26 0.16
C GLN A 660 -7.56 20.81 1.58
N ILE A 661 -7.51 19.92 2.57
CA ILE A 661 -7.47 20.24 4.01
C ILE A 661 -6.27 19.53 4.64
N ASP A 662 -5.33 20.24 5.26
CA ASP A 662 -4.29 19.63 6.11
C ASP A 662 -4.96 19.16 7.42
N LEU A 663 -5.20 17.85 7.54
CA LEU A 663 -6.02 17.29 8.63
C LEU A 663 -5.35 17.44 9.99
N ALA A 664 -4.03 17.28 10.04
CA ALA A 664 -3.26 17.46 11.27
C ALA A 664 -3.25 18.93 11.71
N ALA A 665 -3.10 19.87 10.78
CA ALA A 665 -3.17 21.30 11.09
C ALA A 665 -4.59 21.75 11.47
N PHE A 666 -5.63 21.17 10.86
CA PHE A 666 -7.03 21.41 11.23
C PHE A 666 -7.33 20.93 12.65
N LEU A 667 -6.91 19.72 13.02
CA LEU A 667 -7.07 19.17 14.37
C LEU A 667 -6.26 19.96 15.42
N GLY A 668 -5.05 20.41 15.05
CA GLY A 668 -4.19 21.25 15.88
C GLY A 668 -4.60 22.73 15.97
N ALA A 669 -5.62 23.17 15.22
CA ALA A 669 -6.02 24.58 15.19
C ALA A 669 -6.71 25.02 16.49
N ALA A 670 -6.59 26.32 16.78
CA ALA A 670 -7.13 26.91 18.01
C ALA A 670 -8.66 26.86 18.05
N ALA A 671 -9.21 26.39 19.17
CA ALA A 671 -10.65 26.36 19.42
C ALA A 671 -11.18 27.66 20.06
N GLN A 672 -12.50 27.88 19.99
CA GLN A 672 -13.16 29.09 20.52
C GLN A 672 -13.13 29.22 22.05
N GLY A 673 -12.88 28.13 22.77
CA GLY A 673 -12.85 28.06 24.22
C GLY A 673 -12.24 26.74 24.71
N THR A 674 -12.59 26.35 25.93
CA THR A 674 -11.96 25.20 26.63
C THR A 674 -12.96 24.21 27.23
N THR A 675 -14.27 24.38 27.00
CA THR A 675 -15.33 23.50 27.53
C THR A 675 -16.49 23.35 26.55
N GLY A 676 -17.06 22.14 26.46
CA GLY A 676 -18.20 21.85 25.57
C GLY A 676 -17.86 22.06 24.09
N SER A 677 -18.86 22.36 23.26
CA SER A 677 -18.71 22.62 21.82
C SER A 677 -17.58 23.60 21.48
N ALA A 678 -17.40 24.64 22.31
CA ALA A 678 -16.36 25.65 22.11
C ALA A 678 -14.92 25.11 22.28
N ALA A 679 -14.72 23.96 22.93
CA ALA A 679 -13.41 23.29 22.98
C ALA A 679 -13.01 22.63 21.64
N HIS A 680 -13.97 22.43 20.74
CA HIS A 680 -13.79 21.70 19.49
C HIS A 680 -14.07 22.57 18.25
N GLN A 681 -14.94 23.57 18.35
CA GLN A 681 -15.20 24.52 17.26
C GLN A 681 -14.00 25.45 17.03
N LEU A 682 -13.55 25.58 15.78
CA LEU A 682 -12.42 26.44 15.41
C LEU A 682 -12.68 27.93 15.68
N ALA A 683 -11.66 28.64 16.18
CA ALA A 683 -11.69 30.06 16.51
C ALA A 683 -11.60 31.01 15.30
N ALA A 684 -11.15 30.49 14.15
CA ALA A 684 -11.05 31.22 12.89
C ALA A 684 -11.35 30.27 11.73
N ASP A 685 -11.80 30.82 10.60
CA ASP A 685 -12.05 30.02 9.40
C ASP A 685 -10.71 29.52 8.80
N PRO A 686 -10.56 28.19 8.55
CA PRO A 686 -9.30 27.60 8.15
C PRO A 686 -8.91 27.88 6.67
N THR A 687 -9.75 28.56 5.90
CA THR A 687 -9.35 29.14 4.60
C THR A 687 -8.42 30.35 4.77
N THR A 688 -8.47 31.03 5.93
CA THR A 688 -7.73 32.29 6.16
C THR A 688 -6.27 32.11 6.55
N ASN A 689 -5.87 30.88 6.90
CA ASN A 689 -4.54 30.56 7.43
C ASN A 689 -3.81 29.45 6.65
N GLY A 690 -4.38 29.00 5.52
CA GLY A 690 -3.76 28.01 4.63
C GLY A 690 -3.93 26.54 5.04
N ILE A 691 -4.69 26.25 6.10
CA ILE A 691 -5.09 24.86 6.46
C ILE A 691 -5.99 24.28 5.37
N VAL A 692 -6.89 25.11 4.82
CA VAL A 692 -7.78 24.77 3.71
C VAL A 692 -7.43 25.61 2.47
N LYS A 693 -7.26 24.96 1.31
CA LYS A 693 -7.13 25.62 0.00
C LYS A 693 -8.06 24.99 -1.04
N SER A 694 -8.40 25.72 -2.10
CA SER A 694 -9.23 25.23 -3.20
C SER A 694 -8.40 24.86 -4.44
N ILE A 695 -8.74 23.77 -5.11
CA ILE A 695 -8.21 23.34 -6.41
C ILE A 695 -9.37 23.40 -7.42
N THR A 696 -9.25 24.23 -8.45
CA THR A 696 -10.29 24.50 -9.48
C THR A 696 -9.95 23.84 -10.82
N TRP A 697 -10.96 23.53 -11.63
CA TRP A 697 -10.81 22.97 -12.98
C TRP A 697 -11.82 23.54 -14.00
#